data_AF-A0A9X1MT04-F1
#
_entry.id   AF-A0A9X1MT04-F1
#
_cell.length_a   1.000
_cell.length_b   1.000
_cell.length_c   1.000
_cell.angle_alpha   90.00
_cell.angle_beta   90.00
_cell.angle_gamma   90.00
#
_symmetry.space_group_name_H-M   'P 1'
#
loop_
_entity.id
_entity.type
_entity.pdbx_description
1 polymer ?
#
loop_
_entity_poly.entity_id
_entity_poly.type
_entity_poly.pdbx_seq_one_letter_code
_entity_poly.pdbx_strand_id
1 'polypeptide(L)'
;MFRAPLSLCVIACAAIAFSTIASFAQDQPKKPAAEEKIAEKIPDSAPELSYADVPEEQTTAERVNGQINSVFEPGVEMAASVLMRPVYWTTQKYVQFDHVVHYTRPIEEPELPFTIYQPDVAEKPVNFPDSLTLAEADTWKARGKLLSGNSKQPFSLGKLGGKSVEVVAIKVDTTTKYVQQTLADGKVVYKEAGDIRGLLSQDVADWKTPEQIQEMADRHLLKLGGEAGEPPYILTEKVGNAPLVVVWLAGGALFFTIYFGFVNFWGFRHSIEVVSGAYDDPDEPGEVTHFQALASALSATVGLGNIAGVTIAMTTGGPGAFFWMMLCGFLGMASKFAECTLGQMYREVKPDGTILGGPMQYLLRGFEEIGLKPVGIVFSVVFAVLCIMASFGGGNMFQSNQSADAAVQLIQGAKQDKISDLAIEISAAEKAEDWTKLAELQEQKAALQTELNLFAQNFKMGFGVVFAILVALVIIGGIKRIAAVSSKIVPIMCISYVLMCIYVILMHIGEVPHLFQSIFTEAFTPKAALGGIIGVAIIGIQRAAFSNEAGVGSAAIAHSAAKTDQPIREGLVALLGPFIDTIVVCSMTAMVILITNAWDNKDWVVDQGLKGAALTSQAFEKEVWWFSYILSISILLFAYSTIISWSYYGERCWERLFGAGSTMVYKVLYVGFVFIGAVANLGAVIDFSDMMLLSMAFPNIVGVILLSPKVRRHLFEYWRKYKAGEFKKFK
;
A
#
# COMPACT_ATOMS: atom_id res chain seq x y z
N MET A 1 11.24 7.85 -33.47
CA MET A 1 11.87 6.59 -33.01
C MET A 1 11.23 5.97 -31.75
N PHE A 2 10.28 6.63 -31.05
CA PHE A 2 9.66 6.12 -29.81
C PHE A 2 8.24 5.51 -29.94
N ARG A 3 7.75 5.22 -31.16
CA ARG A 3 6.39 4.69 -31.36
C ARG A 3 6.21 3.21 -30.96
N ALA A 4 7.29 2.41 -30.94
CA ALA A 4 7.22 0.97 -30.72
C ALA A 4 7.10 0.50 -29.25
N PRO A 5 7.80 1.07 -28.24
CA PRO A 5 7.67 0.62 -26.86
C PRO A 5 6.38 1.07 -26.17
N LEU A 6 5.80 2.22 -26.60
CA LEU A 6 4.57 2.76 -26.05
C LEU A 6 3.34 1.96 -26.49
N SER A 7 3.33 1.50 -27.75
CA SER A 7 2.29 0.60 -28.25
C SER A 7 2.36 -0.76 -27.57
N LEU A 8 3.55 -1.27 -27.23
CA LEU A 8 3.70 -2.55 -26.52
C LEU A 8 3.06 -2.56 -25.11
N CYS A 9 3.19 -1.50 -24.32
CA CYS A 9 2.53 -1.44 -22.99
C CYS A 9 1.00 -1.30 -23.08
N VAL A 10 0.50 -0.48 -24.01
CA VAL A 10 -0.95 -0.32 -24.26
C VAL A 10 -1.54 -1.60 -24.87
N ILE A 11 -0.80 -2.27 -25.76
CA ILE A 11 -1.17 -3.57 -26.33
C ILE A 11 -1.10 -4.66 -25.27
N ALA A 12 -0.13 -4.64 -24.34
CA ALA A 12 -0.08 -5.58 -23.22
C ALA A 12 -1.30 -5.40 -22.29
N CYS A 13 -1.63 -4.16 -21.93
CA CYS A 13 -2.83 -3.85 -21.14
C CYS A 13 -4.13 -4.29 -21.85
N ALA A 14 -4.24 -4.05 -23.16
CA ALA A 14 -5.39 -4.48 -23.95
C ALA A 14 -5.44 -6.01 -24.16
N ALA A 15 -4.30 -6.66 -24.37
CA ALA A 15 -4.19 -8.11 -24.56
C ALA A 15 -4.58 -8.88 -23.29
N ILE A 16 -4.25 -8.35 -22.10
CA ILE A 16 -4.70 -8.90 -20.81
C ILE A 16 -6.22 -8.81 -20.66
N ALA A 17 -6.83 -7.69 -21.03
CA ALA A 17 -8.28 -7.54 -20.98
C ALA A 17 -9.01 -8.56 -21.88
N PHE A 18 -8.46 -8.85 -23.07
CA PHE A 18 -9.04 -9.82 -24.00
C PHE A 18 -8.73 -11.29 -23.63
N SER A 19 -7.55 -11.60 -23.09
CA SER A 19 -7.21 -12.97 -22.65
C SER A 19 -8.00 -13.42 -21.42
N THR A 20 -8.29 -12.47 -20.52
CA THR A 20 -9.08 -12.72 -19.30
C THR A 20 -10.52 -13.12 -19.64
N ILE A 21 -11.15 -12.47 -20.63
CA ILE A 21 -12.51 -12.78 -21.11
C ILE A 21 -12.56 -14.15 -21.80
N ALA A 22 -11.51 -14.52 -22.55
CA ALA A 22 -11.47 -15.78 -23.29
C ALA A 22 -11.22 -17.02 -22.39
N SER A 23 -10.57 -16.86 -21.24
CA SER A 23 -10.16 -17.98 -20.38
C SER A 23 -11.28 -18.58 -19.51
N PHE A 24 -12.42 -17.88 -19.36
CA PHE A 24 -13.58 -18.39 -18.61
C PHE A 24 -14.32 -19.54 -19.32
N ALA A 25 -13.95 -19.89 -20.57
CA ALA A 25 -14.77 -20.73 -21.44
C ALA A 25 -14.30 -22.18 -21.62
N GLN A 26 -13.15 -22.63 -21.08
CA GLN A 26 -12.67 -23.99 -21.38
C GLN A 26 -11.96 -24.65 -20.20
N ASP A 27 -12.53 -25.78 -19.74
CA ASP A 27 -11.78 -26.78 -18.99
C ASP A 27 -12.25 -28.20 -19.33
N GLN A 28 -11.29 -29.05 -19.71
CA GLN A 28 -11.34 -30.52 -19.64
C GLN A 28 -9.91 -31.01 -19.32
N PRO A 29 -9.72 -31.88 -18.32
CA PRO A 29 -8.39 -32.21 -17.82
C PRO A 29 -7.67 -33.29 -18.66
N LYS A 30 -6.36 -33.10 -18.86
CA LYS A 30 -5.43 -34.13 -19.38
C LYS A 30 -4.42 -34.55 -18.31
N LYS A 31 -4.10 -35.85 -18.31
CA LYS A 31 -3.23 -36.57 -17.37
C LYS A 31 -1.73 -36.17 -17.47
N PRO A 32 -0.95 -36.11 -16.37
CA PRO A 32 0.49 -35.87 -16.42
C PRO A 32 1.32 -37.15 -16.69
N ALA A 33 2.50 -36.96 -17.29
CA ALA A 33 3.47 -37.97 -17.69
C ALA A 33 4.56 -38.24 -16.62
N ALA A 34 5.26 -39.37 -16.79
CA ALA A 34 6.13 -40.02 -15.82
C ALA A 34 7.59 -39.51 -15.77
N GLU A 35 8.15 -39.64 -14.55
CA GLU A 35 9.53 -39.93 -14.08
C GLU A 35 10.77 -39.38 -14.82
N GLU A 36 11.64 -38.69 -14.05
CA GLU A 36 13.05 -38.50 -14.39
C GLU A 36 13.96 -38.83 -13.19
N LYS A 37 15.01 -39.63 -13.44
CA LYS A 37 15.95 -40.21 -12.46
C LYS A 37 17.14 -39.29 -12.21
N ILE A 38 17.59 -39.16 -10.95
CA ILE A 38 18.90 -38.57 -10.60
C ILE A 38 19.73 -39.57 -9.77
N ALA A 39 21.02 -39.66 -10.15
CA ALA A 39 22.00 -40.69 -9.81
C ALA A 39 22.77 -40.45 -8.48
N GLU A 40 23.34 -41.55 -7.95
CA GLU A 40 24.10 -41.71 -6.70
C GLU A 40 25.57 -41.22 -6.72
N LYS A 41 26.06 -40.78 -5.53
CA LYS A 41 27.36 -41.19 -4.93
C LYS A 41 27.44 -40.88 -3.41
N ILE A 42 28.28 -41.64 -2.69
CA ILE A 42 28.19 -42.13 -1.28
C ILE A 42 29.23 -41.44 -0.31
N PRO A 43 29.42 -41.84 0.99
CA PRO A 43 28.85 -41.36 2.28
C PRO A 43 29.89 -40.77 3.30
N ASP A 44 29.41 -40.27 4.46
CA ASP A 44 29.91 -40.53 5.85
C ASP A 44 29.47 -39.44 6.85
N SER A 45 28.17 -39.33 7.11
CA SER A 45 27.61 -38.62 8.27
C SER A 45 26.21 -39.17 8.58
N ALA A 46 25.64 -38.80 9.74
CA ALA A 46 24.32 -39.22 10.22
C ALA A 46 23.26 -39.27 9.09
N PRO A 47 22.24 -40.16 9.15
CA PRO A 47 21.33 -40.35 8.02
C PRO A 47 20.70 -39.02 7.57
N GLU A 48 21.14 -38.46 6.45
CA GLU A 48 20.55 -37.23 5.92
C GLU A 48 19.18 -37.57 5.31
N LEU A 49 18.15 -36.87 5.76
CA LEU A 49 16.82 -36.90 5.16
C LEU A 49 16.78 -35.87 4.02
N SER A 50 16.60 -36.32 2.77
CA SER A 50 16.42 -35.44 1.61
C SER A 50 15.10 -35.74 0.92
N TYR A 51 14.33 -34.73 0.53
CA TYR A 51 13.10 -34.89 -0.27
C TYR A 51 12.96 -33.75 -1.29
N ALA A 52 12.20 -33.99 -2.36
CA ALA A 52 11.98 -33.01 -3.42
C ALA A 52 10.69 -32.20 -3.19
N ASP A 53 10.72 -30.93 -3.58
CA ASP A 53 9.52 -30.08 -3.69
C ASP A 53 8.63 -30.62 -4.81
N VAL A 54 7.34 -30.82 -4.53
CA VAL A 54 6.39 -31.32 -5.53
C VAL A 54 5.72 -30.11 -6.21
N PRO A 55 5.82 -29.95 -7.55
CA PRO A 55 5.21 -28.83 -8.25
C PRO A 55 3.69 -28.79 -8.06
N GLU A 56 3.15 -27.61 -7.75
CA GLU A 56 1.72 -27.39 -7.55
C GLU A 56 1.02 -27.01 -8.87
N GLU A 57 -0.15 -27.59 -9.14
CA GLU A 57 -0.93 -27.32 -10.35
C GLU A 57 -1.74 -26.03 -10.15
N GLN A 58 -1.26 -24.91 -10.73
CA GLN A 58 -1.84 -23.57 -10.55
C GLN A 58 -3.30 -23.49 -11.05
N THR A 59 -4.17 -22.89 -10.24
CA THR A 59 -5.56 -22.60 -10.65
C THR A 59 -5.61 -21.54 -11.75
N THR A 60 -6.71 -21.49 -12.52
CA THR A 60 -6.89 -20.49 -13.59
C THR A 60 -6.80 -19.05 -13.05
N ALA A 61 -7.30 -18.80 -11.83
CA ALA A 61 -7.19 -17.49 -11.18
C ALA A 61 -5.74 -17.13 -10.82
N GLU A 62 -4.96 -18.08 -10.30
CA GLU A 62 -3.53 -17.88 -10.02
C GLU A 62 -2.72 -17.71 -11.30
N ARG A 63 -3.08 -18.40 -12.38
CA ARG A 63 -2.44 -18.25 -13.68
C ARG A 63 -2.71 -16.87 -14.29
N VAL A 64 -3.95 -16.37 -14.18
CA VAL A 64 -4.31 -15.01 -14.60
C VAL A 64 -3.60 -13.96 -13.75
N ASN A 65 -3.59 -14.12 -12.42
CA ASN A 65 -2.88 -13.20 -11.53
C ASN A 65 -1.36 -13.24 -11.78
N GLY A 66 -0.78 -14.41 -12.02
CA GLY A 66 0.63 -14.57 -12.40
C GLY A 66 0.96 -13.92 -13.74
N GLN A 67 0.08 -14.05 -14.74
CA GLN A 67 0.23 -13.36 -16.03
C GLN A 67 0.16 -11.84 -15.88
N ILE A 68 -0.80 -11.32 -15.10
CA ILE A 68 -0.90 -9.89 -14.78
C ILE A 68 0.41 -9.42 -14.11
N ASN A 69 0.86 -10.12 -13.07
CA ASN A 69 2.06 -9.73 -12.32
C ASN A 69 3.32 -9.76 -13.21
N SER A 70 3.49 -10.78 -14.07
CA SER A 70 4.66 -10.91 -14.95
C SER A 70 4.84 -9.77 -15.95
N VAL A 71 3.76 -9.04 -16.28
CA VAL A 71 3.81 -7.89 -17.19
C VAL A 71 4.33 -6.64 -16.49
N PHE A 72 4.02 -6.49 -15.19
CA PHE A 72 4.40 -5.32 -14.41
C PHE A 72 5.74 -5.50 -13.69
N GLU A 73 6.12 -6.73 -13.34
CA GLU A 73 7.36 -7.06 -12.63
C GLU A 73 8.63 -6.43 -13.22
N PRO A 74 8.89 -6.49 -14.54
CA PRO A 74 10.09 -5.87 -15.13
C PRO A 74 10.08 -4.34 -14.98
N GLY A 75 8.89 -3.73 -15.01
CA GLY A 75 8.70 -2.30 -14.79
C GLY A 75 8.92 -1.91 -13.32
N VAL A 76 8.44 -2.75 -12.39
CA VAL A 76 8.69 -2.63 -10.94
C VAL A 76 10.18 -2.65 -10.68
N GLU A 77 10.90 -3.66 -11.19
CA GLU A 77 12.34 -3.82 -10.97
C GLU A 77 13.15 -2.64 -11.50
N MET A 78 12.82 -2.16 -12.71
CA MET A 78 13.50 -1.01 -13.31
C MET A 78 13.27 0.26 -12.48
N ALA A 79 12.03 0.57 -12.12
CA ALA A 79 11.72 1.74 -11.29
C ALA A 79 12.33 1.63 -9.89
N ALA A 80 12.33 0.42 -9.33
CA ALA A 80 12.93 0.12 -8.05
C ALA A 80 14.45 0.38 -8.07
N SER A 81 15.13 0.01 -9.16
CA SER A 81 16.59 0.14 -9.29
C SER A 81 17.11 1.59 -9.43
N VAL A 82 16.27 2.52 -9.91
CA VAL A 82 16.69 3.91 -10.19
C VAL A 82 16.19 4.89 -9.13
N LEU A 83 14.86 4.99 -8.94
CA LEU A 83 14.25 6.05 -8.11
C LEU A 83 13.87 5.56 -6.71
N MET A 84 13.64 4.26 -6.53
CA MET A 84 13.41 3.66 -5.22
C MET A 84 14.70 3.06 -4.62
N ARG A 85 15.87 3.35 -5.22
CA ARG A 85 17.14 2.90 -4.69
C ARG A 85 17.30 3.44 -3.25
N PRO A 86 17.58 2.57 -2.28
CA PRO A 86 17.73 3.00 -0.90
C PRO A 86 18.95 3.92 -0.76
N VAL A 87 18.72 5.10 -0.18
CA VAL A 87 19.77 6.12 0.05
C VAL A 87 20.71 5.72 1.19
N TYR A 88 20.18 5.01 2.18
CA TYR A 88 20.95 4.38 3.24
C TYR A 88 20.34 3.00 3.53
N TRP A 89 21.15 2.09 4.07
CA TRP A 89 20.71 0.84 4.66
C TRP A 89 21.34 0.74 6.04
N THR A 90 20.59 0.25 7.03
CA THR A 90 21.20 -0.28 8.25
C THR A 90 21.29 -1.79 8.15
N THR A 91 22.32 -2.33 8.78
CA THR A 91 22.58 -3.76 8.85
C THR A 91 21.97 -4.25 10.14
N GLN A 92 20.80 -4.87 10.07
CA GLN A 92 20.13 -5.42 11.24
C GLN A 92 20.53 -6.87 11.41
N LYS A 93 20.91 -7.16 12.65
CA LYS A 93 21.42 -8.43 13.12
C LYS A 93 20.26 -9.20 13.75
N TYR A 94 19.91 -10.38 13.23
CA TYR A 94 18.82 -11.20 13.75
C TYR A 94 19.16 -12.69 13.82
N VAL A 95 18.38 -13.43 14.60
CA VAL A 95 18.40 -14.89 14.72
C VAL A 95 17.01 -15.41 14.35
N GLN A 96 16.88 -16.56 13.68
CA GLN A 96 15.58 -17.06 13.19
C GLN A 96 15.32 -18.50 13.62
N PHE A 97 14.17 -18.72 14.24
CA PHE A 97 13.63 -20.06 14.46
C PHE A 97 13.02 -20.59 13.18
N ASP A 98 13.56 -21.68 12.68
CA ASP A 98 12.94 -22.49 11.63
C ASP A 98 12.68 -23.88 12.24
N HIS A 99 11.56 -24.03 12.94
CA HIS A 99 11.16 -25.35 13.42
C HIS A 99 10.40 -26.07 12.32
N VAL A 100 11.05 -27.06 11.71
CA VAL A 100 10.42 -28.02 10.80
C VAL A 100 10.46 -29.39 11.44
N VAL A 101 9.30 -29.99 11.63
CA VAL A 101 9.18 -31.37 12.11
C VAL A 101 9.00 -32.26 10.91
N HIS A 102 9.92 -33.21 10.74
CA HIS A 102 9.84 -34.21 9.68
C HIS A 102 9.21 -35.48 10.23
N TYR A 103 8.22 -36.02 9.53
CA TYR A 103 7.75 -37.38 9.72
C TYR A 103 8.08 -38.20 8.49
N THR A 104 8.42 -39.47 8.70
CA THR A 104 8.81 -40.38 7.63
C THR A 104 8.02 -41.67 7.70
N ARG A 105 7.81 -42.30 6.56
CA ARG A 105 7.20 -43.62 6.45
C ARG A 105 7.87 -44.44 5.35
N PRO A 106 8.10 -45.75 5.52
CA PRO A 106 8.56 -46.63 4.44
C PRO A 106 7.53 -46.70 3.31
N ILE A 107 7.98 -46.67 2.05
CA ILE A 107 7.09 -46.77 0.88
C ILE A 107 6.43 -48.16 0.80
N GLU A 108 7.12 -49.19 1.29
CA GLU A 108 6.67 -50.57 1.24
C GLU A 108 5.49 -50.86 2.20
N GLU A 109 5.23 -49.97 3.16
CA GLU A 109 4.21 -50.16 4.21
C GLU A 109 3.30 -48.92 4.34
N PRO A 110 2.43 -48.64 3.33
CA PRO A 110 1.61 -47.42 3.27
C PRO A 110 0.45 -47.38 4.27
N GLU A 111 0.19 -48.49 4.96
CA GLU A 111 -0.84 -48.63 6.00
C GLU A 111 -0.35 -48.09 7.36
N LEU A 112 0.97 -47.92 7.54
CA LEU A 112 1.55 -47.42 8.78
C LEU A 112 1.36 -45.90 8.92
N PRO A 113 1.28 -45.37 10.15
CA PRO A 113 1.37 -43.93 10.38
C PRO A 113 2.80 -43.43 10.10
N PHE A 114 2.93 -42.17 9.69
CA PHE A 114 4.21 -41.49 9.59
C PHE A 114 4.82 -41.33 10.99
N THR A 115 6.08 -41.68 11.18
CA THR A 115 6.77 -41.55 12.48
C THR A 115 7.72 -40.37 12.46
N ILE A 116 7.83 -39.66 13.57
CA ILE A 116 8.71 -38.50 13.66
C ILE A 116 10.17 -38.90 13.40
N TYR A 117 10.83 -38.16 12.52
CA TYR A 117 12.25 -38.26 12.26
C TYR A 117 13.00 -37.28 13.16
N GLN A 118 13.61 -37.77 14.23
CA GLN A 118 14.49 -37.00 15.11
C GLN A 118 15.96 -37.37 14.82
N PRO A 119 16.74 -36.51 14.15
CA PRO A 119 18.20 -36.61 14.26
C PRO A 119 18.56 -36.22 15.70
N ASP A 120 19.51 -36.95 16.30
CA ASP A 120 19.85 -37.12 17.74
C ASP A 120 19.97 -35.89 18.67
N VAL A 121 19.41 -34.70 18.39
CA VAL A 121 19.52 -33.53 19.28
C VAL A 121 18.37 -32.50 19.22
N ALA A 122 17.36 -32.63 18.36
CA ALA A 122 16.25 -31.68 18.30
C ALA A 122 15.10 -32.11 19.23
N GLU A 123 14.86 -31.37 20.32
CA GLU A 123 13.72 -31.60 21.21
C GLU A 123 12.40 -31.34 20.45
N LYS A 124 11.59 -32.40 20.33
CA LYS A 124 10.20 -32.32 19.86
C LYS A 124 9.44 -31.30 20.71
N PRO A 125 8.70 -30.34 20.10
CA PRO A 125 7.82 -29.47 20.86
C PRO A 125 6.84 -30.32 21.67
N VAL A 126 6.66 -30.00 22.96
CA VAL A 126 5.90 -30.82 23.93
C VAL A 126 4.51 -31.24 23.42
N ASN A 127 3.92 -30.45 22.53
CA ASN A 127 2.55 -30.60 22.03
C ASN A 127 2.43 -31.24 20.62
N PHE A 128 3.51 -31.78 20.04
CA PHE A 128 3.44 -32.49 18.75
C PHE A 128 3.17 -33.99 18.94
N PRO A 129 2.50 -34.69 18.02
CA PRO A 129 2.31 -36.14 18.11
C PRO A 129 3.60 -36.91 17.71
N ASP A 130 3.83 -38.10 18.24
CA ASP A 130 4.99 -38.95 17.86
C ASP A 130 4.79 -39.67 16.52
N SER A 131 3.53 -39.82 16.12
CA SER A 131 3.13 -40.45 14.88
C SER A 131 1.95 -39.69 14.28
N LEU A 132 1.87 -39.67 12.95
CA LEU A 132 0.90 -38.90 12.21
C LEU A 132 0.23 -39.81 11.18
N THR A 133 -1.08 -39.93 11.22
CA THR A 133 -1.86 -40.64 10.20
C THR A 133 -1.95 -39.82 8.92
N LEU A 134 -2.30 -40.47 7.80
CA LEU A 134 -2.49 -39.75 6.53
C LEU A 134 -3.60 -38.68 6.63
N ALA A 135 -4.67 -38.95 7.37
CA ALA A 135 -5.76 -38.00 7.61
C ALA A 135 -5.30 -36.78 8.44
N GLU A 136 -4.43 -36.99 9.43
CA GLU A 136 -3.81 -35.90 10.19
C GLU A 136 -2.83 -35.10 9.30
N ALA A 137 -2.09 -35.75 8.40
CA ALA A 137 -1.23 -35.06 7.42
C ALA A 137 -2.06 -34.15 6.50
N ASP A 138 -3.19 -34.63 6.00
CA ASP A 138 -4.13 -33.82 5.22
C ASP A 138 -4.72 -32.66 6.03
N THR A 139 -4.91 -32.86 7.34
CA THR A 139 -5.36 -31.80 8.26
C THR A 139 -4.31 -30.69 8.39
N TRP A 140 -3.02 -31.04 8.52
CA TRP A 140 -1.92 -30.06 8.53
C TRP A 140 -1.72 -29.38 7.17
N LYS A 141 -2.06 -30.06 6.08
CA LYS A 141 -2.00 -29.51 4.72
C LYS A 141 -3.07 -28.45 4.52
N ALA A 142 -4.29 -28.71 4.99
CA ALA A 142 -5.38 -27.74 4.98
C ALA A 142 -5.06 -26.45 5.78
N ARG A 143 -4.12 -26.52 6.73
CA ARG A 143 -3.61 -25.36 7.49
C ARG A 143 -2.53 -24.55 6.75
N GLY A 144 -2.04 -25.00 5.59
CA GLY A 144 -0.93 -24.37 4.87
C GLY A 144 0.41 -24.44 5.60
N LYS A 145 0.55 -25.39 6.53
CA LYS A 145 1.74 -25.58 7.37
C LYS A 145 2.65 -26.69 6.85
N LEU A 146 2.28 -27.41 5.78
CA LEU A 146 3.10 -28.44 5.18
C LEU A 146 4.11 -27.85 4.18
N LEU A 147 5.36 -28.30 4.26
CA LEU A 147 6.48 -27.99 3.37
C LEU A 147 6.75 -29.12 2.35
N SER A 148 5.99 -30.20 2.42
CA SER A 148 6.13 -31.37 1.54
C SER A 148 4.77 -31.75 0.94
N GLY A 149 4.79 -32.42 -0.21
CA GLY A 149 3.58 -32.79 -0.94
C GLY A 149 3.03 -31.69 -1.85
N ASN A 150 1.83 -31.89 -2.36
CA ASN A 150 1.11 -30.96 -3.25
C ASN A 150 -0.40 -30.97 -2.96
N SER A 151 -1.19 -30.25 -3.76
CA SER A 151 -2.66 -30.20 -3.65
C SER A 151 -3.36 -31.57 -3.65
N LYS A 152 -2.74 -32.63 -4.18
CA LYS A 152 -3.31 -33.99 -4.26
C LYS A 152 -2.82 -34.94 -3.16
N GLN A 153 -1.63 -34.75 -2.59
CA GLN A 153 -1.06 -35.64 -1.57
C GLN A 153 -0.21 -34.87 -0.55
N PRO A 154 -0.30 -35.17 0.76
CA PRO A 154 0.35 -34.38 1.82
C PRO A 154 1.83 -34.74 2.08
N PHE A 155 2.46 -35.55 1.21
CA PHE A 155 3.83 -36.05 1.39
C PHE A 155 4.65 -35.96 0.11
N SER A 156 5.97 -35.84 0.27
CA SER A 156 6.98 -35.91 -0.80
C SER A 156 7.74 -37.23 -0.73
N LEU A 157 8.29 -37.68 -1.85
CA LEU A 157 9.25 -38.80 -1.84
C LEU A 157 10.63 -38.30 -1.44
N GLY A 158 11.29 -39.05 -0.55
CA GLY A 158 12.61 -38.75 -0.03
C GLY A 158 13.48 -39.98 0.16
N LYS A 159 14.71 -39.76 0.64
CA LYS A 159 15.65 -40.81 1.03
C LYS A 159 16.10 -40.59 2.47
N LEU A 160 16.14 -41.67 3.23
CA LEU A 160 16.68 -41.71 4.59
C LEU A 160 17.61 -42.91 4.72
N GLY A 161 18.91 -42.67 4.99
CA GLY A 161 19.90 -43.75 5.14
C GLY A 161 20.02 -44.67 3.91
N GLY A 162 19.76 -44.15 2.70
CA GLY A 162 19.78 -44.91 1.45
C GLY A 162 18.49 -45.65 1.09
N LYS A 163 17.46 -45.65 1.95
CA LYS A 163 16.13 -46.21 1.66
C LYS A 163 15.15 -45.12 1.22
N SER A 164 14.26 -45.45 0.29
CA SER A 164 13.21 -44.53 -0.17
C SER A 164 12.09 -44.46 0.87
N VAL A 165 11.72 -43.24 1.26
CA VAL A 165 10.70 -42.97 2.29
C VAL A 165 9.73 -41.90 1.79
N GLU A 166 8.50 -41.94 2.28
CA GLU A 166 7.57 -40.82 2.18
C GLU A 166 7.83 -39.85 3.33
N VAL A 167 7.85 -38.56 3.04
CA VAL A 167 8.21 -37.50 3.99
C VAL A 167 7.09 -36.49 4.10
N VAL A 168 6.66 -36.24 5.33
CA VAL A 168 5.73 -35.18 5.72
C VAL A 168 6.51 -34.15 6.54
N ALA A 169 6.80 -33.00 5.97
CA ALA A 169 7.53 -31.91 6.62
C ALA A 169 6.55 -30.83 7.08
N ILE A 170 6.33 -30.72 8.39
CA ILE A 170 5.43 -29.72 8.96
C ILE A 170 6.25 -28.53 9.43
N LYS A 171 5.98 -27.37 8.85
CA LYS A 171 6.44 -26.07 9.31
C LYS A 171 5.72 -25.75 10.62
N VAL A 172 6.42 -25.84 11.74
CA VAL A 172 5.84 -25.50 13.04
C VAL A 172 5.80 -23.98 13.19
N ASP A 173 6.95 -23.33 12.99
CA ASP A 173 7.08 -21.87 12.96
C ASP A 173 8.25 -21.42 12.07
N THR A 174 8.07 -20.30 11.37
CA THR A 174 9.18 -19.55 10.73
C THR A 174 9.05 -18.04 10.92
N THR A 175 8.45 -17.62 12.02
CA THR A 175 8.06 -16.21 12.18
C THR A 175 8.84 -15.49 13.27
N THR A 176 9.39 -16.22 14.23
CA THR A 176 10.09 -15.60 15.35
C THR A 176 11.54 -15.35 14.98
N LYS A 177 11.77 -14.19 14.34
CA LYS A 177 13.10 -13.59 14.28
C LYS A 177 13.40 -12.97 15.63
N TYR A 178 14.66 -12.85 16.03
CA TYR A 178 15.08 -12.12 17.23
C TYR A 178 16.20 -11.14 16.85
N VAL A 179 15.94 -9.85 16.97
CA VAL A 179 16.83 -8.75 16.62
C VAL A 179 17.73 -8.41 17.80
N GLN A 180 19.02 -8.33 17.53
CA GLN A 180 19.98 -7.86 18.51
C GLN A 180 19.82 -6.34 18.75
N GLN A 181 19.66 -5.95 20.01
CA GLN A 181 19.67 -4.56 20.46
C GLN A 181 20.68 -4.36 21.59
N THR A 182 21.31 -3.19 21.63
CA THR A 182 22.12 -2.76 22.77
C THR A 182 21.31 -1.78 23.60
N LEU A 183 21.08 -2.10 24.87
CA LEU A 183 20.41 -1.25 25.83
C LEU A 183 21.29 -0.03 26.19
N ALA A 184 20.69 1.00 26.79
CA ALA A 184 21.38 2.24 27.16
C ALA A 184 22.50 2.03 28.20
N ASP A 185 22.48 0.90 28.92
CA ASP A 185 23.52 0.47 29.87
C ASP A 185 24.65 -0.36 29.21
N GLY A 186 24.61 -0.55 27.89
CA GLY A 186 25.59 -1.32 27.12
C GLY A 186 25.33 -2.83 27.05
N LYS A 187 24.27 -3.35 27.69
CA LYS A 187 23.92 -4.77 27.62
C LYS A 187 23.27 -5.14 26.29
N VAL A 188 23.68 -6.28 25.74
CA VAL A 188 23.10 -6.83 24.51
C VAL A 188 21.90 -7.71 24.87
N VAL A 189 20.76 -7.46 24.23
CA VAL A 189 19.55 -8.28 24.34
C VAL A 189 19.01 -8.60 22.95
N TYR A 190 18.34 -9.74 22.82
CA TYR A 190 17.68 -10.18 21.60
C TYR A 190 16.18 -10.06 21.81
N LYS A 191 15.52 -9.25 20.99
CA LYS A 191 14.06 -9.03 21.04
C LYS A 191 13.40 -9.64 19.84
N GLU A 192 12.21 -10.21 19.98
CA GLU A 192 11.45 -10.73 18.85
C GLU A 192 11.29 -9.66 17.74
N ALA A 193 11.60 -10.03 16.50
CA ALA A 193 11.43 -9.18 15.34
C ALA A 193 9.99 -9.30 14.85
N GLY A 194 9.31 -8.17 14.84
CA GLY A 194 8.15 -7.91 14.00
C GLY A 194 8.31 -6.56 13.30
N ASP A 195 7.30 -6.12 12.54
CA ASP A 195 7.10 -4.69 12.27
C ASP A 195 7.19 -3.91 13.60
N ILE A 196 7.48 -2.59 13.57
CA ILE A 196 7.89 -1.75 14.74
C ILE A 196 7.30 -2.13 16.11
N ARG A 197 6.07 -2.61 16.16
CA ARG A 197 5.44 -3.40 17.23
C ARG A 197 6.37 -4.32 18.05
N GLY A 198 7.21 -5.17 17.45
CA GLY A 198 8.12 -6.05 18.20
C GLY A 198 9.23 -5.31 18.95
N LEU A 199 9.56 -4.11 18.47
CA LEU A 199 10.68 -3.29 18.94
C LEU A 199 10.26 -2.33 20.07
N LEU A 200 8.94 -2.10 20.20
CA LEU A 200 8.31 -1.23 21.20
C LEU A 200 7.75 -1.98 22.41
N SER A 201 7.65 -3.32 22.39
CA SER A 201 7.26 -4.11 23.57
C SER A 201 8.16 -3.76 24.76
N GLN A 202 7.56 -3.23 25.83
CA GLN A 202 8.22 -2.97 27.10
C GLN A 202 8.22 -4.19 28.02
N ASP A 203 7.63 -5.30 27.59
CA ASP A 203 7.55 -6.49 28.41
C ASP A 203 8.90 -7.22 28.42
N VAL A 204 9.56 -7.21 29.57
CA VAL A 204 10.93 -7.75 29.75
C VAL A 204 10.94 -9.28 29.63
N ALA A 205 9.78 -9.91 29.81
CA ALA A 205 9.61 -11.37 29.70
C ALA A 205 9.87 -11.91 28.27
N ASP A 206 9.71 -11.06 27.25
CA ASP A 206 9.85 -11.44 25.83
C ASP A 206 11.31 -11.36 25.33
N TRP A 207 12.25 -10.88 26.15
CA TRP A 207 13.63 -10.65 25.74
C TRP A 207 14.50 -11.88 26.00
N LYS A 208 15.46 -12.16 25.11
CA LYS A 208 16.44 -13.23 25.26
C LYS A 208 17.84 -12.65 25.46
N THR A 209 18.60 -13.27 26.35
CA THR A 209 20.02 -12.97 26.58
C THR A 209 20.91 -13.70 25.57
N PRO A 210 22.15 -13.23 25.33
CA PRO A 210 23.11 -13.96 24.48
C PRO A 210 23.32 -15.42 24.92
N GLU A 211 23.30 -15.69 26.23
CA GLU A 211 23.44 -17.02 26.80
C GLU A 211 22.24 -17.92 26.47
N GLN A 212 21.02 -17.39 26.50
CA GLN A 212 19.82 -18.12 26.11
C GLN A 212 19.77 -18.41 24.61
N ILE A 213 20.24 -17.47 23.77
CA ILE A 213 20.35 -17.72 22.32
C ILE A 213 21.39 -18.80 22.02
N GLN A 214 22.51 -18.81 22.74
CA GLN A 214 23.51 -19.88 22.64
C GLN A 214 22.92 -21.24 23.01
N GLU A 215 22.24 -21.32 24.16
CA GLU A 215 21.59 -22.56 24.60
C GLU A 215 20.57 -23.08 23.58
N MET A 216 19.83 -22.18 22.93
CA MET A 216 18.86 -22.53 21.89
C MET A 216 19.52 -22.96 20.57
N ALA A 217 20.67 -22.37 20.22
CA ALA A 217 21.47 -22.78 19.06
C ALA A 217 22.09 -24.16 19.27
N ASP A 218 22.62 -24.45 20.47
CA ASP A 218 23.20 -25.74 20.83
C ASP A 218 22.15 -26.89 20.78
N ARG A 219 20.87 -26.54 21.00
CA ARG A 219 19.70 -27.45 20.86
C ARG A 219 19.17 -27.59 19.43
N HIS A 220 19.86 -27.05 18.41
CA HIS A 220 19.45 -27.11 17.00
C HIS A 220 18.06 -26.51 16.69
N LEU A 221 17.55 -25.61 17.55
CA LEU A 221 16.22 -24.97 17.39
C LEU A 221 16.26 -23.78 16.41
N LEU A 222 17.45 -23.42 15.95
CA LEU A 222 17.71 -22.30 15.06
C LEU A 222 18.32 -22.86 13.77
N LYS A 223 17.91 -22.34 12.60
CA LYS A 223 18.62 -22.66 11.35
C LYS A 223 20.08 -22.26 11.53
N LEU A 224 21.03 -23.10 11.08
CA LEU A 224 22.48 -22.86 11.19
C LEU A 224 23.24 -22.73 9.82
N GLY A 225 24.22 -21.82 9.67
CA GLY A 225 25.17 -21.71 8.55
C GLY A 225 26.48 -20.98 8.94
N GLY A 226 27.64 -21.43 8.42
CA GLY A 226 28.98 -20.84 8.64
C GLY A 226 30.06 -21.80 9.18
N GLU A 227 31.35 -21.47 9.01
CA GLU A 227 32.53 -22.28 9.44
C GLU A 227 32.82 -22.21 10.96
N ALA A 228 33.52 -23.23 11.49
CA ALA A 228 33.69 -23.48 12.92
C ALA A 228 34.59 -22.45 13.67
N GLY A 229 34.10 -21.93 14.80
CA GLY A 229 34.91 -21.17 15.78
C GLY A 229 34.37 -19.81 16.24
N GLU A 230 33.25 -19.33 15.68
CA GLU A 230 32.58 -18.09 16.10
C GLU A 230 31.30 -18.38 16.92
N PRO A 231 30.83 -17.46 17.80
CA PRO A 231 29.55 -17.61 18.48
C PRO A 231 28.39 -17.83 17.47
N PRO A 232 27.33 -18.56 17.86
CA PRO A 232 26.22 -18.95 17.00
C PRO A 232 25.64 -17.70 16.35
N TYR A 233 25.61 -17.76 15.03
CA TYR A 233 25.64 -16.59 14.19
C TYR A 233 24.37 -15.75 14.26
N ILE A 234 24.53 -14.61 13.62
CA ILE A 234 23.56 -13.56 13.47
C ILE A 234 23.32 -13.40 11.96
N LEU A 235 22.11 -13.72 11.50
CA LEU A 235 21.67 -13.37 10.15
C LEU A 235 21.68 -11.85 10.02
N THR A 236 22.09 -11.39 8.84
CA THR A 236 22.18 -9.98 8.54
C THR A 236 21.21 -9.65 7.44
N GLU A 237 20.22 -8.81 7.73
CA GLU A 237 19.33 -8.24 6.73
C GLU A 237 19.57 -6.73 6.61
N LYS A 238 19.43 -6.22 5.39
CA LYS A 238 19.41 -4.77 5.16
C LYS A 238 18.01 -4.28 5.52
N VAL A 239 17.92 -3.42 6.52
CA VAL A 239 16.64 -2.88 7.01
C VAL A 239 16.73 -1.36 7.08
N GLY A 240 15.58 -0.70 6.94
CA GLY A 240 15.50 0.76 6.81
C GLY A 240 15.97 1.20 5.43
N ASN A 241 15.02 1.43 4.53
CA ASN A 241 15.25 1.93 3.19
C ASN A 241 14.45 3.22 3.00
N ALA A 242 15.13 4.37 2.92
CA ALA A 242 14.53 5.57 2.34
C ALA A 242 14.54 5.43 0.82
N PRO A 243 13.39 5.33 0.15
CA PRO A 243 13.38 5.50 -1.29
C PRO A 243 13.95 6.89 -1.60
N LEU A 244 14.91 6.99 -2.53
CA LEU A 244 15.50 8.26 -2.94
C LEU A 244 14.44 9.33 -3.25
N VAL A 245 13.34 8.90 -3.87
CA VAL A 245 12.20 9.77 -4.19
C VAL A 245 11.52 10.39 -2.96
N VAL A 246 11.47 9.70 -1.82
CA VAL A 246 10.88 10.23 -0.56
C VAL A 246 11.75 11.35 -0.01
N VAL A 247 13.07 11.17 -0.01
CA VAL A 247 14.04 12.21 0.38
C VAL A 247 13.97 13.39 -0.59
N TRP A 248 13.82 13.11 -1.89
CA TRP A 248 13.67 14.12 -2.94
C TRP A 248 12.43 14.98 -2.76
N LEU A 249 11.28 14.36 -2.44
CA LEU A 249 10.02 15.04 -2.15
C LEU A 249 10.12 15.91 -0.89
N ALA A 250 10.66 15.37 0.20
CA ALA A 250 10.86 16.13 1.44
C ALA A 250 11.81 17.32 1.24
N GLY A 251 12.91 17.12 0.50
CA GLY A 251 13.86 18.17 0.15
C GLY A 251 13.21 19.26 -0.71
N GLY A 252 12.40 18.88 -1.70
CA GLY A 252 11.62 19.81 -2.50
C GLY A 252 10.64 20.64 -1.66
N ALA A 253 9.85 19.98 -0.80
CA ALA A 253 8.89 20.63 0.09
C ALA A 253 9.55 21.64 1.05
N LEU A 254 10.70 21.27 1.63
CA LEU A 254 11.48 22.17 2.47
C LEU A 254 12.01 23.36 1.67
N PHE A 255 12.59 23.11 0.49
CA PHE A 255 13.08 24.15 -0.40
C PHE A 255 11.98 25.15 -0.77
N PHE A 256 10.82 24.69 -1.25
CA PHE A 256 9.74 25.57 -1.66
C PHE A 256 9.16 26.35 -0.49
N THR A 257 9.01 25.71 0.68
CA THR A 257 8.52 26.39 1.89
C THR A 257 9.42 27.57 2.27
N ILE A 258 10.74 27.37 2.28
CA ILE A 258 11.70 28.44 2.59
C ILE A 258 11.74 29.47 1.46
N TYR A 259 11.81 29.03 0.20
CA TYR A 259 11.99 29.90 -0.96
C TYR A 259 10.83 30.87 -1.18
N PHE A 260 9.59 30.43 -0.90
CA PHE A 260 8.39 31.27 -0.96
C PHE A 260 8.07 31.96 0.38
N GLY A 261 8.97 31.89 1.37
CA GLY A 261 8.84 32.63 2.63
C GLY A 261 7.66 32.16 3.49
N PHE A 262 7.49 30.85 3.62
CA PHE A 262 6.42 30.21 4.40
C PHE A 262 5.00 30.64 3.98
N VAL A 263 4.74 30.62 2.66
CA VAL A 263 3.43 30.93 2.05
C VAL A 263 2.26 30.19 2.70
N ASN A 264 2.53 29.01 3.27
CA ASN A 264 1.56 28.18 4.00
C ASN A 264 0.88 28.93 5.17
N PHE A 265 1.54 29.90 5.82
CA PHE A 265 0.94 30.66 6.92
C PHE A 265 0.10 31.84 6.45
N TRP A 266 0.70 32.73 5.65
CA TRP A 266 0.07 34.00 5.29
C TRP A 266 -0.82 33.90 4.05
N GLY A 267 -0.57 32.94 3.16
CA GLY A 267 -1.40 32.68 1.97
C GLY A 267 -2.70 31.94 2.28
N PHE A 268 -2.78 31.27 3.43
CA PHE A 268 -3.91 30.42 3.82
C PHE A 268 -5.23 31.17 3.99
N ARG A 269 -5.20 32.36 4.59
CA ARG A 269 -6.44 33.15 4.74
C ARG A 269 -7.01 33.55 3.37
N HIS A 270 -6.13 33.99 2.48
CA HIS A 270 -6.53 34.41 1.14
C HIS A 270 -7.04 33.24 0.29
N SER A 271 -6.46 32.04 0.44
CA SER A 271 -6.94 30.86 -0.28
C SER A 271 -8.38 30.49 0.09
N ILE A 272 -8.78 30.67 1.35
CA ILE A 272 -10.17 30.49 1.78
C ILE A 272 -11.10 31.53 1.13
N GLU A 273 -10.68 32.81 1.05
CA GLU A 273 -11.47 33.84 0.37
C GLU A 273 -11.66 33.49 -1.13
N VAL A 274 -10.59 33.06 -1.80
CA VAL A 274 -10.65 32.63 -3.20
C VAL A 274 -11.58 31.44 -3.39
N VAL A 275 -11.41 30.36 -2.60
CA VAL A 275 -12.22 29.14 -2.77
C VAL A 275 -13.70 29.36 -2.43
N SER A 276 -14.02 30.34 -1.57
CA SER A 276 -15.42 30.73 -1.29
C SER A 276 -16.13 31.41 -2.48
N GLY A 277 -15.36 31.75 -3.52
CA GLY A 277 -15.82 32.38 -4.75
C GLY A 277 -15.83 33.90 -4.70
N ALA A 278 -15.18 34.53 -3.70
CA ALA A 278 -15.07 36.00 -3.62
C ALA A 278 -14.38 36.60 -4.86
N TYR A 279 -13.55 35.82 -5.55
CA TYR A 279 -12.79 36.21 -6.73
C TYR A 279 -13.14 35.39 -7.99
N ASP A 280 -14.27 34.67 -7.99
CA ASP A 280 -14.73 33.92 -9.16
C ASP A 280 -15.31 34.87 -10.22
N ASP A 281 -14.63 35.02 -11.36
CA ASP A 281 -15.17 35.71 -12.53
C ASP A 281 -15.63 34.67 -13.59
N PRO A 282 -16.93 34.63 -13.96
CA PRO A 282 -17.43 33.72 -14.99
C PRO A 282 -16.78 33.89 -16.37
N ASP A 283 -16.26 35.09 -16.67
CA ASP A 283 -15.68 35.47 -17.97
C ASP A 283 -14.18 35.12 -18.07
N GLU A 284 -13.53 34.76 -16.95
CA GLU A 284 -12.15 34.29 -16.95
C GLU A 284 -12.01 32.90 -17.65
N PRO A 285 -10.90 32.66 -18.38
CA PRO A 285 -10.70 31.40 -19.11
C PRO A 285 -10.56 30.23 -18.13
N GLY A 286 -11.27 29.14 -18.42
CA GLY A 286 -11.24 27.89 -17.64
C GLY A 286 -12.55 27.12 -17.74
N GLU A 287 -12.57 25.92 -17.17
CA GLU A 287 -13.69 24.99 -17.28
C GLU A 287 -14.53 24.92 -16.01
N VAL A 288 -13.92 25.16 -14.84
CA VAL A 288 -14.51 24.96 -13.52
C VAL A 288 -14.17 26.10 -12.56
N THR A 289 -14.93 26.27 -11.49
CA THR A 289 -14.64 27.26 -10.43
C THR A 289 -13.44 26.85 -9.56
N HIS A 290 -12.90 27.79 -8.76
CA HIS A 290 -11.84 27.50 -7.78
C HIS A 290 -12.23 26.38 -6.82
N PHE A 291 -13.46 26.40 -6.30
CA PHE A 291 -13.97 25.34 -5.42
C PHE A 291 -14.07 23.99 -6.12
N GLN A 292 -14.56 23.97 -7.36
CA GLN A 292 -14.68 22.74 -8.15
C GLN A 292 -13.32 22.15 -8.52
N ALA A 293 -12.32 23.00 -8.82
CA ALA A 293 -10.95 22.57 -9.05
C ALA A 293 -10.34 21.97 -7.77
N LEU A 294 -10.48 22.65 -6.63
CA LEU A 294 -10.04 22.12 -5.33
C LEU A 294 -10.75 20.82 -4.98
N ALA A 295 -12.06 20.73 -5.16
CA ALA A 295 -12.82 19.52 -4.88
C ALA A 295 -12.38 18.35 -5.77
N SER A 296 -12.12 18.60 -7.06
CA SER A 296 -11.58 17.59 -7.97
C SER A 296 -10.16 17.14 -7.58
N ALA A 297 -9.34 18.06 -7.09
CA ALA A 297 -8.01 17.75 -6.55
C ALA A 297 -8.07 16.96 -5.25
N LEU A 298 -8.94 17.39 -4.32
CA LEU A 298 -9.17 16.71 -3.05
C LEU A 298 -9.77 15.33 -3.23
N SER A 299 -10.67 15.10 -4.19
CA SER A 299 -11.17 13.74 -4.41
C SER A 299 -10.10 12.77 -4.91
N ALA A 300 -9.06 13.27 -5.61
CA ALA A 300 -7.93 12.43 -6.02
C ALA A 300 -7.00 12.07 -4.85
N THR A 301 -6.83 12.97 -3.88
CA THR A 301 -5.86 12.79 -2.79
C THR A 301 -6.50 12.24 -1.52
N VAL A 302 -7.67 12.77 -1.16
CA VAL A 302 -8.44 12.28 0.00
C VAL A 302 -9.15 11.00 -0.43
N GLY A 303 -8.50 9.88 -0.15
CA GLY A 303 -8.94 8.56 -0.57
C GLY A 303 -8.72 7.50 0.51
N LEU A 304 -8.70 6.25 0.07
CA LEU A 304 -8.37 5.11 0.93
C LEU A 304 -6.96 5.20 1.53
N GLY A 305 -6.03 5.95 0.92
CA GLY A 305 -4.71 6.23 1.47
C GLY A 305 -4.77 6.91 2.85
N ASN A 306 -5.74 7.77 3.09
CA ASN A 306 -5.92 8.51 4.35
C ASN A 306 -6.46 7.66 5.49
N ILE A 307 -7.08 6.53 5.15
CA ILE A 307 -7.67 5.58 6.10
C ILE A 307 -6.69 4.42 6.31
N ALA A 308 -6.42 3.69 5.22
CA ALA A 308 -5.57 2.52 5.24
C ALA A 308 -4.09 2.87 5.40
N GLY A 309 -3.59 3.87 4.65
CA GLY A 309 -2.19 4.26 4.65
C GLY A 309 -1.73 4.84 5.99
N VAL A 310 -2.58 5.63 6.65
CA VAL A 310 -2.30 6.13 8.01
C VAL A 310 -2.20 4.98 8.99
N THR A 311 -3.14 4.05 8.93
CA THR A 311 -3.15 2.89 9.81
C THR A 311 -1.89 2.03 9.61
N ILE A 312 -1.49 1.77 8.36
CA ILE A 312 -0.24 1.10 8.03
C ILE A 312 0.96 1.89 8.58
N ALA A 313 0.95 3.23 8.46
CA ALA A 313 2.01 4.07 9.00
C ALA A 313 2.12 3.95 10.53
N MET A 314 1.01 3.84 11.25
CA MET A 314 1.01 3.71 12.71
C MET A 314 1.44 2.30 13.15
N THR A 315 0.93 1.24 12.50
CA THR A 315 1.30 -0.14 12.83
C THR A 315 2.77 -0.42 12.50
N THR A 316 3.29 0.16 11.41
CA THR A 316 4.68 -0.05 10.97
C THR A 316 5.65 0.98 11.50
N GLY A 317 5.20 2.19 11.86
CA GLY A 317 6.03 3.36 12.20
C GLY A 317 5.92 3.80 13.67
N GLY A 318 4.90 3.34 14.37
CA GLY A 318 4.50 3.84 15.69
C GLY A 318 3.93 5.26 15.67
N PRO A 319 3.45 5.76 16.82
CA PRO A 319 3.02 7.15 17.02
C PRO A 319 3.98 8.21 16.49
N GLY A 320 5.30 7.96 16.54
CA GLY A 320 6.31 8.89 16.03
C GLY A 320 6.22 9.17 14.52
N ALA A 321 5.76 8.21 13.72
CA ALA A 321 5.61 8.40 12.27
C ALA A 321 4.54 9.46 11.94
N PHE A 322 3.56 9.64 12.83
CA PHE A 322 2.49 10.62 12.66
C PHE A 322 3.02 12.06 12.68
N PHE A 323 3.98 12.36 13.58
CA PHE A 323 4.63 13.67 13.63
C PHE A 323 5.25 14.05 12.28
N TRP A 324 6.04 13.15 11.71
CA TRP A 324 6.72 13.37 10.44
C TRP A 324 5.75 13.42 9.26
N MET A 325 4.64 12.68 9.34
CA MET A 325 3.55 12.78 8.37
C MET A 325 2.91 14.18 8.39
N MET A 326 2.61 14.74 9.56
CA MET A 326 2.10 16.11 9.70
C MET A 326 3.09 17.15 9.19
N LEU A 327 4.37 17.03 9.57
CA LEU A 327 5.41 17.96 9.14
C LEU A 327 5.56 17.96 7.61
N CYS A 328 5.60 16.78 7.00
CA CYS A 328 5.67 16.64 5.55
C CYS A 328 4.43 17.21 4.85
N GLY A 329 3.23 16.98 5.40
CA GLY A 329 1.99 17.57 4.88
C GLY A 329 2.01 19.09 4.92
N PHE A 330 2.48 19.67 6.01
CA PHE A 330 2.60 21.12 6.17
C PHE A 330 3.62 21.73 5.19
N LEU A 331 4.81 21.13 5.06
CA LEU A 331 5.82 21.59 4.10
C LEU A 331 5.36 21.37 2.64
N GLY A 332 4.63 20.29 2.38
CA GLY A 332 4.10 19.93 1.07
C GLY A 332 3.10 20.95 0.51
N MET A 333 2.43 21.74 1.36
CA MET A 333 1.58 22.85 0.92
C MET A 333 2.33 23.79 -0.05
N ALA A 334 3.58 24.12 0.23
CA ALA A 334 4.36 25.02 -0.63
C ALA A 334 4.74 24.38 -1.97
N SER A 335 5.03 23.07 -1.99
CA SER A 335 5.21 22.32 -3.24
C SER A 335 3.97 22.39 -4.11
N LYS A 336 2.80 22.15 -3.51
CA LYS A 336 1.50 22.13 -4.19
C LYS A 336 1.12 23.52 -4.72
N PHE A 337 1.41 24.57 -3.96
CA PHE A 337 1.29 25.95 -4.42
C PHE A 337 2.11 26.21 -5.68
N ALA A 338 3.36 25.78 -5.70
CA ALA A 338 4.29 26.04 -6.80
C ALA A 338 3.90 25.26 -8.07
N GLU A 339 3.59 23.97 -7.95
CA GLU A 339 3.18 23.13 -9.08
C GLU A 339 1.85 23.58 -9.68
N CYS A 340 0.84 23.92 -8.86
CA CYS A 340 -0.45 24.38 -9.35
C CYS A 340 -0.38 25.77 -9.99
N THR A 341 0.46 26.66 -9.45
CA THR A 341 0.76 27.94 -10.11
C THR A 341 1.36 27.70 -11.49
N LEU A 342 2.37 26.85 -11.62
CA LEU A 342 2.98 26.52 -12.91
C LEU A 342 1.99 25.84 -13.86
N GLY A 343 1.14 24.96 -13.33
CA GLY A 343 0.04 24.33 -14.06
C GLY A 343 -0.89 25.37 -14.71
N GLN A 344 -1.19 26.45 -14.00
CA GLN A 344 -1.96 27.58 -14.50
C GLN A 344 -1.18 28.48 -15.47
N MET A 345 0.10 28.76 -15.19
CA MET A 345 0.93 29.63 -16.04
C MET A 345 1.16 29.06 -17.44
N TYR A 346 1.30 27.74 -17.58
CA TYR A 346 1.68 27.09 -18.82
C TYR A 346 0.55 26.28 -19.48
N ARG A 347 -0.69 26.39 -18.97
CA ARG A 347 -1.85 25.70 -19.57
C ARG A 347 -2.12 26.18 -20.99
N GLU A 348 -2.68 25.28 -21.78
CA GLU A 348 -3.20 25.57 -23.11
C GLU A 348 -4.72 25.65 -23.06
N VAL A 349 -5.26 26.79 -23.50
CA VAL A 349 -6.70 26.95 -23.73
C VAL A 349 -6.95 26.62 -25.20
N LYS A 350 -7.66 25.52 -25.46
CA LYS A 350 -7.95 25.09 -26.83
C LYS A 350 -9.13 25.86 -27.44
N PRO A 351 -9.30 25.83 -28.77
CA PRO A 351 -10.42 26.49 -29.44
C PRO A 351 -11.81 26.01 -28.98
N ASP A 352 -11.91 24.77 -28.50
CA ASP A 352 -13.14 24.19 -27.95
C ASP A 352 -13.41 24.58 -26.48
N GLY A 353 -12.54 25.42 -25.90
CA GLY A 353 -12.60 25.86 -24.51
C GLY A 353 -12.06 24.85 -23.50
N THR A 354 -11.58 23.69 -23.93
CA THR A 354 -10.97 22.71 -23.02
C THR A 354 -9.56 23.12 -22.63
N ILE A 355 -9.16 22.77 -21.41
CA ILE A 355 -7.84 23.06 -20.90
C ILE A 355 -6.96 21.82 -20.96
N LEU A 356 -5.71 22.04 -21.35
CA LEU A 356 -4.62 21.09 -21.16
C LEU A 356 -3.51 21.75 -20.36
N GLY A 357 -3.38 21.40 -19.09
CA GLY A 357 -2.37 21.94 -18.18
C GLY A 357 -1.86 20.89 -17.19
N GLY A 358 -0.82 21.26 -16.44
CA GLY A 358 -0.08 20.36 -15.54
C GLY A 358 1.38 20.14 -15.97
N PRO A 359 2.08 19.18 -15.34
CA PRO A 359 3.54 19.07 -15.46
C PRO A 359 4.00 18.74 -16.87
N MET A 360 3.26 17.91 -17.60
CA MET A 360 3.55 17.63 -19.01
C MET A 360 3.55 18.88 -19.90
N GLN A 361 2.91 19.99 -19.49
CA GLN A 361 2.93 21.27 -20.20
C GLN A 361 4.04 22.21 -19.72
N TYR A 362 4.16 22.45 -18.41
CA TYR A 362 5.21 23.36 -17.93
C TYR A 362 6.61 22.78 -18.02
N LEU A 363 6.77 21.45 -17.93
CA LEU A 363 8.07 20.81 -18.16
C LEU A 363 8.51 20.97 -19.62
N LEU A 364 7.57 21.00 -20.55
CA LEU A 364 7.87 21.25 -21.97
C LEU A 364 8.16 22.73 -22.23
N ARG A 365 7.16 23.58 -21.98
CA ARG A 365 7.17 24.99 -22.36
C ARG A 365 8.09 25.83 -21.46
N GLY A 366 8.08 25.56 -20.16
CA GLY A 366 8.96 26.24 -19.21
C GLY A 366 10.44 25.93 -19.47
N PHE A 367 10.78 24.69 -19.82
CA PHE A 367 12.16 24.34 -20.18
C PHE A 367 12.59 24.96 -21.50
N GLU A 368 11.67 25.12 -22.46
CA GLU A 368 11.94 25.83 -23.70
C GLU A 368 12.30 27.30 -23.45
N GLU A 369 11.60 27.99 -22.55
CA GLU A 369 11.90 29.38 -22.17
C GLU A 369 13.30 29.56 -21.53
N ILE A 370 13.82 28.54 -20.84
CA ILE A 370 15.15 28.59 -20.19
C ILE A 370 16.25 27.90 -21.02
N GLY A 371 15.97 27.54 -22.29
CA GLY A 371 16.96 26.97 -23.21
C GLY A 371 17.23 25.47 -23.05
N LEU A 372 16.41 24.75 -22.27
CA LEU A 372 16.53 23.30 -21.99
C LEU A 372 15.46 22.44 -22.69
N LYS A 373 14.99 22.88 -23.86
CA LYS A 373 13.91 22.21 -24.62
C LYS A 373 14.07 20.69 -24.77
N PRO A 374 15.25 20.12 -25.10
CA PRO A 374 15.39 18.66 -25.23
C PRO A 374 15.09 17.92 -23.92
N VAL A 375 15.56 18.45 -22.79
CA VAL A 375 15.29 17.90 -21.45
C VAL A 375 13.81 18.02 -21.11
N GLY A 376 13.20 19.18 -21.42
CA GLY A 376 11.77 19.41 -21.20
C GLY A 376 10.86 18.45 -21.95
N ILE A 377 11.21 18.08 -23.19
CA ILE A 377 10.49 17.07 -23.97
C ILE A 377 10.57 15.70 -23.27
N VAL A 378 11.76 15.28 -22.86
CA VAL A 378 11.95 13.98 -22.18
C VAL A 378 11.15 13.95 -20.88
N PHE A 379 11.26 14.98 -20.05
CA PHE A 379 10.58 15.03 -18.75
C PHE A 379 9.06 15.09 -18.90
N SER A 380 8.56 15.83 -19.89
CA SER A 380 7.14 15.87 -20.22
C SER A 380 6.59 14.49 -20.62
N VAL A 381 7.32 13.76 -21.47
CA VAL A 381 6.91 12.42 -21.91
C VAL A 381 6.99 11.41 -20.77
N VAL A 382 8.09 11.39 -20.02
CA VAL A 382 8.26 10.50 -18.86
C VAL A 382 7.16 10.73 -17.85
N PHE A 383 6.90 12.00 -17.48
CA PHE A 383 5.81 12.35 -16.57
C PHE A 383 4.46 11.84 -17.07
N ALA A 384 4.13 12.10 -18.35
CA ALA A 384 2.85 11.70 -18.91
C ALA A 384 2.64 10.18 -18.90
N VAL A 385 3.68 9.41 -19.23
CA VAL A 385 3.64 7.93 -19.21
C VAL A 385 3.45 7.41 -17.79
N LEU A 386 4.23 7.91 -16.84
CA LEU A 386 4.11 7.52 -15.43
C LEU A 386 2.72 7.86 -14.86
N CYS A 387 2.19 9.05 -15.18
CA CYS A 387 0.87 9.49 -14.73
C CYS A 387 -0.27 8.62 -15.29
N ILE A 388 -0.16 8.17 -16.56
CA ILE A 388 -1.14 7.25 -17.16
C ILE A 388 -1.12 5.91 -16.42
N MET A 389 0.06 5.35 -16.14
CA MET A 389 0.19 4.08 -15.43
C MET A 389 -0.30 4.19 -13.98
N ALA A 390 0.10 5.24 -13.26
CA ALA A 390 -0.37 5.51 -11.90
C ALA A 390 -1.90 5.66 -11.83
N SER A 391 -2.50 6.26 -12.87
CA SER A 391 -3.95 6.42 -12.96
C SER A 391 -4.69 5.08 -13.10
N PHE A 392 -4.16 4.10 -13.86
CA PHE A 392 -4.77 2.77 -13.97
C PHE A 392 -4.57 1.91 -12.71
N GLY A 393 -3.46 2.06 -12.00
CA GLY A 393 -3.20 1.29 -10.79
C GLY A 393 -3.85 1.90 -9.54
N GLY A 394 -3.14 2.80 -8.87
CA GLY A 394 -3.47 3.40 -7.58
C GLY A 394 -4.68 4.33 -7.67
N GLY A 395 -4.84 5.01 -8.81
CA GLY A 395 -6.01 5.85 -9.08
C GLY A 395 -7.28 5.07 -9.48
N ASN A 396 -7.17 3.77 -9.81
CA ASN A 396 -8.29 2.99 -10.36
C ASN A 396 -8.41 1.60 -9.76
N MET A 397 -7.57 0.65 -10.20
CA MET A 397 -7.70 -0.75 -9.82
C MET A 397 -7.62 -0.95 -8.30
N PHE A 398 -6.69 -0.27 -7.63
CA PHE A 398 -6.54 -0.32 -6.18
C PHE A 398 -7.79 0.19 -5.45
N GLN A 399 -8.32 1.35 -5.87
CA GLN A 399 -9.51 1.95 -5.27
C GLN A 399 -10.74 1.06 -5.46
N SER A 400 -10.89 0.48 -6.66
CA SER A 400 -11.99 -0.43 -6.98
C SER A 400 -11.92 -1.73 -6.18
N ASN A 401 -10.72 -2.32 -6.07
CA ASN A 401 -10.46 -3.52 -5.29
C ASN A 401 -10.85 -3.35 -3.82
N GLN A 402 -10.29 -2.33 -3.19
CA GLN A 402 -10.51 -2.03 -1.78
C GLN A 402 -11.96 -1.65 -1.48
N SER A 403 -12.64 -0.96 -2.40
CA SER A 403 -14.08 -0.67 -2.25
C SER A 403 -14.91 -1.93 -2.29
N ALA A 404 -14.59 -2.85 -3.19
CA ALA A 404 -15.28 -4.12 -3.30
C ALA A 404 -15.05 -4.97 -2.04
N ASP A 405 -13.83 -5.00 -1.51
CA ASP A 405 -13.52 -5.66 -0.24
C ASP A 405 -14.26 -5.05 0.95
N ALA A 406 -14.28 -3.72 1.06
CA ALA A 406 -15.03 -3.04 2.12
C ALA A 406 -16.54 -3.32 2.03
N ALA A 407 -17.10 -3.38 0.80
CA ALA A 407 -18.50 -3.72 0.57
C ALA A 407 -18.81 -5.19 0.91
N VAL A 408 -17.90 -6.11 0.57
CA VAL A 408 -18.00 -7.53 0.97
C VAL A 408 -18.00 -7.65 2.48
N GLN A 409 -17.05 -7.00 3.17
CA GLN A 409 -16.95 -7.00 4.63
C GLN A 409 -18.23 -6.49 5.30
N LEU A 410 -18.84 -5.42 4.78
CA LEU A 410 -20.08 -4.88 5.33
C LEU A 410 -21.26 -5.86 5.24
N ILE A 411 -21.32 -6.68 4.18
CA ILE A 411 -22.40 -7.65 3.99
C ILE A 411 -22.11 -8.96 4.73
N GLN A 412 -20.83 -9.36 4.79
CA GLN A 412 -20.39 -10.63 5.36
C GLN A 412 -19.90 -10.55 6.80
N GLY A 413 -19.90 -9.37 7.44
CA GLY A 413 -19.36 -9.15 8.79
C GLY A 413 -19.73 -10.24 9.79
N ALA A 414 -21.03 -10.53 9.92
CA ALA A 414 -21.51 -11.58 10.84
C ALA A 414 -21.02 -13.01 10.53
N LYS A 415 -20.67 -13.33 9.27
CA LYS A 415 -20.04 -14.60 8.89
C LYS A 415 -18.53 -14.58 9.11
N GLN A 416 -17.91 -13.40 8.96
CA GLN A 416 -16.50 -13.17 9.27
C GLN A 416 -16.24 -13.31 10.78
N ASP A 417 -17.13 -12.77 11.61
CA ASP A 417 -17.09 -12.89 13.07
C ASP A 417 -17.14 -14.36 13.50
N LYS A 418 -18.00 -15.16 12.85
CA LYS A 418 -18.04 -16.62 13.09
C LYS A 418 -16.75 -17.33 12.72
N ILE A 419 -16.03 -16.88 11.68
CA ILE A 419 -14.70 -17.43 11.36
C ILE A 419 -13.68 -17.06 12.44
N SER A 420 -13.75 -15.83 12.96
CA SER A 420 -12.94 -15.38 14.09
C SER A 420 -13.21 -16.24 15.34
N ASP A 421 -14.48 -16.43 15.69
CA ASP A 421 -14.89 -17.26 16.83
C ASP A 421 -14.41 -18.71 16.68
N LEU A 422 -14.60 -19.30 15.49
CA LEU A 422 -14.07 -20.62 15.16
C LEU A 422 -12.54 -20.67 15.28
N ALA A 423 -11.82 -19.61 14.91
CA ALA A 423 -10.36 -19.57 15.05
C ALA A 423 -9.92 -19.59 16.52
N ILE A 424 -10.63 -18.86 17.39
CA ILE A 424 -10.40 -18.87 18.84
C ILE A 424 -10.69 -20.26 19.41
N GLU A 425 -11.80 -20.87 19.01
CA GLU A 425 -12.16 -22.23 19.44
C GLU A 425 -11.16 -23.29 18.98
N ILE A 426 -10.64 -23.15 17.75
CA ILE A 426 -9.55 -24.01 17.23
C ILE A 426 -8.29 -23.87 18.08
N SER A 427 -7.87 -22.64 18.40
CA SER A 427 -6.70 -22.41 19.26
C SER A 427 -6.92 -22.91 20.69
N ALA A 428 -8.15 -22.86 21.20
CA ALA A 428 -8.50 -23.42 22.51
C ALA A 428 -8.50 -24.96 22.50
N ALA A 429 -9.02 -25.58 21.44
CA ALA A 429 -9.00 -27.03 21.25
C ALA A 429 -7.58 -27.57 21.07
N GLU A 430 -6.70 -26.82 20.39
CA GLU A 430 -5.28 -27.12 20.25
C GLU A 430 -4.55 -27.10 21.61
N LYS A 431 -4.82 -26.09 22.45
CA LYS A 431 -4.28 -26.03 23.82
C LYS A 431 -4.80 -27.14 24.73
N ALA A 432 -5.98 -27.69 24.42
CA ALA A 432 -6.63 -28.76 25.19
C ALA A 432 -6.31 -30.17 24.64
N GLU A 433 -5.51 -30.29 23.57
CA GLU A 433 -5.17 -31.55 22.91
C GLU A 433 -6.40 -32.38 22.43
N ASP A 434 -7.53 -31.71 22.13
CA ASP A 434 -8.76 -32.35 21.66
C ASP A 434 -8.77 -32.45 20.12
N TRP A 435 -8.10 -33.48 19.60
CA TRP A 435 -7.90 -33.70 18.16
C TRP A 435 -9.20 -33.97 17.38
N THR A 436 -10.20 -34.57 18.04
CA THR A 436 -11.52 -34.82 17.45
C THR A 436 -12.31 -33.54 17.21
N LYS A 437 -12.38 -32.67 18.23
CA LYS A 437 -13.04 -31.38 18.12
C LYS A 437 -12.29 -30.44 17.18
N LEU A 438 -10.96 -30.55 17.15
CA LEU A 438 -10.11 -29.79 16.24
C LEU A 438 -10.44 -30.09 14.77
N ALA A 439 -10.59 -31.37 14.40
CA ALA A 439 -10.96 -31.75 13.03
C ALA A 439 -12.34 -31.20 12.63
N GLU A 440 -13.33 -31.29 13.51
CA GLU A 440 -14.70 -30.78 13.27
C GLU A 440 -14.72 -29.25 13.09
N LEU A 441 -14.08 -28.50 14.00
CA LEU A 441 -14.02 -27.04 13.93
C LEU A 441 -13.31 -26.56 12.66
N GLN A 442 -12.32 -27.32 12.18
CA GLN A 442 -11.61 -27.00 10.95
C GLN A 442 -12.43 -27.26 9.70
N GLU A 443 -13.19 -28.35 9.66
CA GLU A 443 -14.13 -28.59 8.57
C GLU A 443 -15.19 -27.50 8.51
N GLN A 444 -15.74 -27.09 9.66
CA GLN A 444 -16.70 -25.98 9.75
C GLN A 444 -16.08 -24.66 9.27
N LYS A 445 -14.85 -24.34 9.69
CA LYS A 445 -14.13 -23.16 9.22
C LYS A 445 -13.87 -23.21 7.72
N ALA A 446 -13.42 -24.34 7.17
CA ALA A 446 -13.13 -24.50 5.75
C ALA A 446 -14.40 -24.40 4.88
N ALA A 447 -15.51 -25.00 5.31
CA ALA A 447 -16.80 -24.89 4.63
C ALA A 447 -17.30 -23.44 4.61
N LEU A 448 -17.26 -22.76 5.76
CA LEU A 448 -17.67 -21.35 5.87
C LEU A 448 -16.76 -20.42 5.06
N GLN A 449 -15.45 -20.66 5.06
CA GLN A 449 -14.48 -19.94 4.26
C GLN A 449 -14.75 -20.11 2.75
N THR A 450 -15.09 -21.33 2.33
CA THR A 450 -15.44 -21.62 0.92
C THR A 450 -16.70 -20.87 0.50
N GLU A 451 -17.74 -20.88 1.33
CA GLU A 451 -18.98 -20.14 1.07
C GLU A 451 -18.73 -18.62 1.00
N LEU A 452 -17.93 -18.09 1.93
CA LEU A 452 -17.53 -16.67 1.96
C LEU A 452 -16.78 -16.29 0.69
N ASN A 453 -15.79 -17.08 0.29
CA ASN A 453 -14.97 -16.84 -0.90
C ASN A 453 -15.82 -16.85 -2.19
N LEU A 454 -16.72 -17.82 -2.32
CA LEU A 454 -17.60 -17.93 -3.48
C LEU A 454 -18.57 -16.75 -3.58
N PHE A 455 -19.17 -16.35 -2.45
CA PHE A 455 -20.00 -15.15 -2.40
C PHE A 455 -19.19 -13.90 -2.73
N ALA A 456 -18.01 -13.74 -2.11
CA ALA A 456 -17.15 -12.58 -2.31
C ALA A 456 -16.77 -12.42 -3.78
N GLN A 457 -16.41 -13.51 -4.46
CA GLN A 457 -16.10 -13.50 -5.89
C GLN A 457 -17.29 -13.06 -6.75
N ASN A 458 -18.46 -13.68 -6.55
CA ASN A 458 -19.68 -13.33 -7.30
C ASN A 458 -20.14 -11.90 -7.03
N PHE A 459 -20.07 -11.47 -5.76
CA PHE A 459 -20.43 -10.12 -5.35
C PHE A 459 -19.46 -9.10 -5.96
N LYS A 460 -18.15 -9.33 -5.90
CA LYS A 460 -17.11 -8.48 -6.50
C LYS A 460 -17.32 -8.30 -8.00
N MET A 461 -17.71 -9.35 -8.72
CA MET A 461 -18.04 -9.25 -10.14
C MET A 461 -19.25 -8.33 -10.38
N GLY A 462 -20.35 -8.54 -9.65
CA GLY A 462 -21.54 -7.68 -9.76
C GLY A 462 -21.26 -6.23 -9.37
N PHE A 463 -20.56 -6.04 -8.25
CA PHE A 463 -20.11 -4.74 -7.77
C PHE A 463 -19.25 -4.02 -8.80
N GLY A 464 -18.25 -4.70 -9.37
CA GLY A 464 -17.35 -4.14 -10.37
C GLY A 464 -18.08 -3.63 -11.61
N VAL A 465 -19.11 -4.35 -12.09
CA VAL A 465 -19.94 -3.90 -13.23
C VAL A 465 -20.72 -2.64 -12.88
N VAL A 466 -21.41 -2.64 -11.74
CA VAL A 466 -22.20 -1.48 -11.29
C VAL A 466 -21.29 -0.27 -11.09
N PHE A 467 -20.14 -0.47 -10.43
CA PHE A 467 -19.18 0.58 -10.14
C PHE A 467 -18.56 1.16 -11.42
N ALA A 468 -18.19 0.31 -12.38
CA ALA A 468 -17.71 0.72 -13.69
C ALA A 468 -18.76 1.56 -14.47
N ILE A 469 -20.04 1.19 -14.43
CA ILE A 469 -21.13 1.97 -15.04
C ILE A 469 -21.25 3.34 -14.37
N LEU A 470 -21.25 3.40 -13.03
CA LEU A 470 -21.32 4.66 -12.28
C LEU A 470 -20.15 5.59 -12.59
N VAL A 471 -18.94 5.03 -12.73
CA VAL A 471 -17.75 5.80 -13.15
C VAL A 471 -17.90 6.29 -14.59
N ALA A 472 -18.31 5.41 -15.52
CA ALA A 472 -18.50 5.74 -16.93
C ALA A 472 -19.46 6.91 -17.13
N LEU A 473 -20.59 6.91 -16.39
CA LEU A 473 -21.57 7.99 -16.44
C LEU A 473 -20.95 9.36 -16.13
N VAL A 474 -19.98 9.43 -15.23
CA VAL A 474 -19.33 10.70 -14.84
C VAL A 474 -18.20 11.08 -15.80
N ILE A 475 -17.27 10.18 -16.08
CA ILE A 475 -16.05 10.51 -16.83
C ILE A 475 -16.32 10.84 -18.31
N ILE A 476 -17.39 10.29 -18.90
CA ILE A 476 -17.80 10.61 -20.27
C ILE A 476 -18.11 12.11 -20.41
N GLY A 477 -18.66 12.73 -19.35
CA GLY A 477 -18.96 14.17 -19.32
C GLY A 477 -17.76 15.09 -19.15
N GLY A 478 -16.53 14.55 -19.02
CA GLY A 478 -15.30 15.32 -18.84
C GLY A 478 -15.23 16.08 -17.51
N ILE A 479 -14.28 17.02 -17.40
CA ILE A 479 -13.95 17.68 -16.13
C ILE A 479 -15.12 18.46 -15.52
N LYS A 480 -16.01 19.04 -16.33
CA LYS A 480 -17.19 19.76 -15.83
C LYS A 480 -18.11 18.84 -15.03
N ARG A 481 -18.34 17.61 -15.52
CA ARG A 481 -19.18 16.63 -14.82
C ARG A 481 -18.44 16.03 -13.63
N ILE A 482 -17.16 15.69 -13.78
CA ILE A 482 -16.31 15.20 -12.68
C ILE A 482 -16.33 16.20 -11.53
N ALA A 483 -16.03 17.47 -11.79
CA ALA A 483 -15.97 18.48 -10.74
C ALA A 483 -17.34 18.82 -10.16
N ALA A 484 -18.43 18.74 -10.94
CA ALA A 484 -19.79 18.88 -10.42
C ALA A 484 -20.21 17.75 -9.47
N VAL A 485 -19.68 16.53 -9.68
CA VAL A 485 -19.88 15.39 -8.78
C VAL A 485 -18.96 15.50 -7.57
N SER A 486 -17.66 15.71 -7.76
CA SER A 486 -16.68 15.85 -6.67
C SER A 486 -17.02 16.99 -5.71
N SER A 487 -17.47 18.15 -6.21
CA SER A 487 -17.87 19.29 -5.36
C SER A 487 -19.06 19.01 -4.44
N LYS A 488 -19.84 17.95 -4.71
CA LYS A 488 -20.92 17.48 -3.82
C LYS A 488 -20.47 16.34 -2.92
N ILE A 489 -19.72 15.37 -3.47
CA ILE A 489 -19.28 14.18 -2.72
C ILE A 489 -18.22 14.54 -1.68
N VAL A 490 -17.21 15.35 -2.05
CA VAL A 490 -16.05 15.63 -1.19
C VAL A 490 -16.43 16.27 0.12
N PRO A 491 -17.30 17.32 0.17
CA PRO A 491 -17.72 17.87 1.45
C PRO A 491 -18.48 16.85 2.30
N ILE A 492 -19.36 16.04 1.70
CA ILE A 492 -20.16 15.04 2.43
C ILE A 492 -19.24 14.01 3.08
N MET A 493 -18.33 13.39 2.31
CA MET A 493 -17.44 12.34 2.80
C MET A 493 -16.44 12.87 3.85
N CYS A 494 -15.88 14.07 3.64
CA CYS A 494 -14.94 14.64 4.59
C CYS A 494 -15.64 15.07 5.88
N ILE A 495 -16.80 15.73 5.80
CA ILE A 495 -17.53 16.18 7.00
C ILE A 495 -18.05 14.98 7.80
N SER A 496 -18.66 13.98 7.16
CA SER A 496 -19.15 12.80 7.87
C SER A 496 -18.01 12.09 8.61
N TYR A 497 -16.88 11.88 7.95
CA TYR A 497 -15.72 11.24 8.52
C TYR A 497 -15.11 12.04 9.68
N VAL A 498 -14.88 13.35 9.46
CA VAL A 498 -14.34 14.25 10.48
C VAL A 498 -15.24 14.31 11.72
N LEU A 499 -16.57 14.33 11.55
CA LEU A 499 -17.50 14.32 12.68
C LEU A 499 -17.41 13.04 13.51
N MET A 500 -17.24 11.88 12.87
CA MET A 500 -17.01 10.61 13.57
C MET A 500 -15.70 10.65 14.37
N CYS A 501 -14.62 11.14 13.76
CA CYS A 501 -13.34 11.26 14.46
C CYS A 501 -13.42 12.23 15.63
N ILE A 502 -14.03 13.40 15.44
CA ILE A 502 -14.22 14.39 16.51
C ILE A 502 -15.02 13.77 17.66
N TYR A 503 -16.08 13.01 17.37
CA TYR A 503 -16.83 12.33 18.42
C TYR A 503 -15.93 11.41 19.26
N VAL A 504 -15.16 10.52 18.62
CA VAL A 504 -14.24 9.59 19.34
C VAL A 504 -13.20 10.37 20.16
N ILE A 505 -12.59 11.40 19.57
CA ILE A 505 -11.57 12.24 20.21
C ILE A 505 -12.16 12.98 21.42
N LEU A 506 -13.38 13.49 21.33
CA LEU A 506 -14.04 14.18 22.44
C LEU A 506 -14.41 13.22 23.57
N MET A 507 -14.79 11.98 23.25
CA MET A 507 -15.06 10.94 24.25
C MET A 507 -13.80 10.54 25.02
N HIS A 508 -12.62 10.64 24.39
CA HIS A 508 -11.31 10.30 24.97
C HIS A 508 -10.43 11.54 25.20
N ILE A 509 -11.03 12.72 25.42
CA ILE A 509 -10.30 13.99 25.50
C ILE A 509 -9.24 14.02 26.61
N GLY A 510 -9.42 13.22 27.66
CA GLY A 510 -8.46 13.09 28.75
C GLY A 510 -7.14 12.42 28.36
N GLU A 511 -7.15 11.57 27.33
CA GLU A 511 -5.97 10.81 26.87
C GLU A 511 -5.17 11.58 25.80
N VAL A 512 -5.83 12.49 25.11
CA VAL A 512 -5.26 13.28 24.00
C VAL A 512 -3.94 13.97 24.38
N PRO A 513 -3.79 14.65 25.55
CA PRO A 513 -2.52 15.28 25.92
C PRO A 513 -1.36 14.27 26.05
N HIS A 514 -1.62 13.09 26.59
CA HIS A 514 -0.62 12.03 26.73
C HIS A 514 -0.22 11.47 25.35
N LEU A 515 -1.18 11.31 24.44
CA LEU A 515 -0.90 10.87 23.07
C LEU A 515 -0.02 11.88 22.32
N PHE A 516 -0.28 13.19 22.45
CA PHE A 516 0.60 14.21 21.88
C PHE A 516 2.03 14.12 22.41
N GLN A 517 2.20 13.80 23.70
CA GLN A 517 3.52 13.57 24.28
C GLN A 517 4.20 12.32 23.71
N SER A 518 3.48 11.21 23.56
CA SER A 518 4.00 9.97 22.94
C SER A 518 4.41 10.21 21.49
N ILE A 519 3.55 10.84 20.68
CA ILE A 519 3.82 11.18 19.28
C ILE A 519 5.14 11.95 19.16
N PHE A 520 5.34 12.98 20.00
CA PHE A 520 6.55 13.78 19.96
C PHE A 520 7.77 13.00 20.46
N THR A 521 7.64 12.26 21.56
CA THR A 521 8.75 11.51 22.15
C THR A 521 9.25 10.42 21.20
N GLU A 522 8.35 9.67 20.59
CA GLU A 522 8.68 8.59 19.67
C GLU A 522 9.23 9.10 18.34
N ALA A 523 8.74 10.24 17.85
CA ALA A 523 9.26 10.86 16.62
C ALA A 523 10.75 11.20 16.69
N PHE A 524 11.26 11.49 17.90
CA PHE A 524 12.66 11.85 18.15
C PHE A 524 13.43 10.78 18.94
N THR A 525 12.88 9.57 19.08
CA THR A 525 13.54 8.50 19.84
C THR A 525 14.71 7.89 19.05
N PRO A 526 15.94 7.85 19.60
CA PRO A 526 17.12 7.29 18.91
C PRO A 526 17.18 5.75 18.86
N LYS A 527 16.15 5.02 19.32
CA LYS A 527 16.24 3.56 19.50
C LYS A 527 16.55 2.85 18.17
N ALA A 528 17.56 1.99 18.21
CA ALA A 528 18.36 1.52 17.08
C ALA A 528 17.64 0.64 16.03
N ALA A 529 16.37 0.31 16.25
CA ALA A 529 15.80 -0.84 15.60
C ALA A 529 15.58 -0.72 14.08
N LEU A 530 15.43 0.49 13.53
CA LEU A 530 15.14 0.71 12.10
C LEU A 530 15.81 1.98 11.53
N GLY A 531 16.98 2.37 12.05
CA GLY A 531 17.66 3.61 11.67
C GLY A 531 17.25 4.83 12.52
N GLY A 532 16.69 4.60 13.71
CA GLY A 532 16.33 5.62 14.70
C GLY A 532 15.32 6.64 14.15
N ILE A 533 15.57 7.92 14.44
CA ILE A 533 14.74 9.06 14.01
C ILE A 533 14.51 9.05 12.48
N ILE A 534 15.52 8.69 11.70
CA ILE A 534 15.46 8.74 10.24
C ILE A 534 14.48 7.70 9.71
N GLY A 535 14.47 6.48 10.25
CA GLY A 535 13.55 5.42 9.85
C GLY A 535 12.08 5.79 10.11
N VAL A 536 11.79 6.27 11.31
CA VAL A 536 10.44 6.75 11.70
C VAL A 536 10.01 7.92 10.81
N ALA A 537 10.93 8.84 10.51
CA ALA A 537 10.66 9.97 9.63
C ALA A 537 10.30 9.54 8.21
N ILE A 538 10.99 8.56 7.63
CA ILE A 538 10.71 8.10 6.27
C ILE A 538 9.36 7.44 6.15
N ILE A 539 8.95 6.64 7.14
CA ILE A 539 7.62 6.04 7.14
C ILE A 539 6.56 7.16 7.12
N GLY A 540 6.71 8.16 7.99
CA GLY A 540 5.81 9.32 8.02
C GLY A 540 5.81 10.14 6.72
N ILE A 541 6.99 10.47 6.17
CA ILE A 541 7.14 11.26 4.94
C ILE A 541 6.59 10.49 3.74
N GLN A 542 6.93 9.21 3.60
CA GLN A 542 6.44 8.37 2.50
C GLN A 542 4.92 8.33 2.50
N ARG A 543 4.31 8.13 3.67
CA ARG A 543 2.85 8.05 3.79
C ARG A 543 2.17 9.40 3.57
N ALA A 544 2.77 10.49 4.03
CA ALA A 544 2.30 11.84 3.69
C ALA A 544 2.33 12.10 2.18
N ALA A 545 3.42 11.71 1.50
CA ALA A 545 3.57 11.89 0.06
C ALA A 545 2.51 11.13 -0.75
N PHE A 546 2.14 9.92 -0.34
CA PHE A 546 1.05 9.16 -0.95
C PHE A 546 -0.34 9.76 -0.67
N SER A 547 -0.52 10.36 0.50
CA SER A 547 -1.80 10.96 0.90
C SER A 547 -2.08 12.25 0.13
N ASN A 548 -1.20 13.25 0.23
CA ASN A 548 -1.48 14.59 -0.33
C ASN A 548 -0.94 14.82 -1.74
N GLU A 549 -0.10 13.91 -2.24
CA GLU A 549 0.57 13.97 -3.55
C GLU A 549 1.37 15.27 -3.78
N ALA A 550 1.79 15.94 -2.71
CA ALA A 550 2.51 17.21 -2.81
C ALA A 550 3.87 17.02 -3.48
N GLY A 551 4.13 17.75 -4.56
CA GLY A 551 5.38 17.65 -5.30
C GLY A 551 5.41 16.49 -6.31
N VAL A 552 4.36 15.68 -6.38
CA VAL A 552 4.17 14.69 -7.45
C VAL A 552 3.74 15.37 -8.74
N GLY A 553 2.95 16.45 -8.68
CA GLY A 553 2.52 17.26 -9.83
C GLY A 553 1.16 16.87 -10.43
N SER A 554 0.53 15.79 -9.97
CA SER A 554 -0.80 15.33 -10.40
C SER A 554 -1.89 16.40 -10.19
N ALA A 555 -1.94 16.99 -9.00
CA ALA A 555 -2.98 17.97 -8.64
C ALA A 555 -2.95 19.24 -9.51
N ALA A 556 -1.78 19.61 -10.06
CA ALA A 556 -1.66 20.73 -10.99
C ALA A 556 -2.51 20.53 -12.26
N ILE A 557 -2.84 19.28 -12.62
CA ILE A 557 -3.71 18.96 -13.74
C ILE A 557 -5.14 19.44 -13.46
N ALA A 558 -5.73 19.07 -12.32
CA ALA A 558 -7.06 19.55 -11.91
C ALA A 558 -7.08 21.07 -11.74
N HIS A 559 -6.12 21.61 -11.00
CA HIS A 559 -6.05 23.04 -10.73
C HIS A 559 -5.88 23.87 -12.00
N SER A 560 -5.23 23.36 -13.06
CA SER A 560 -5.10 24.07 -14.34
C SER A 560 -6.45 24.36 -15.03
N ALA A 561 -7.50 23.57 -14.74
CA ALA A 561 -8.82 23.74 -15.31
C ALA A 561 -9.65 24.87 -14.65
N ALA A 562 -9.18 25.44 -13.53
CA ALA A 562 -9.88 26.52 -12.83
C ALA A 562 -9.98 27.79 -13.68
N LYS A 563 -11.11 28.48 -13.60
CA LYS A 563 -11.30 29.81 -14.20
C LYS A 563 -10.50 30.84 -13.44
N THR A 564 -9.38 31.27 -14.03
CA THR A 564 -8.57 32.36 -13.49
C THR A 564 -7.63 32.99 -14.51
N ASP A 565 -7.45 34.30 -14.44
CA ASP A 565 -6.39 35.03 -15.13
C ASP A 565 -5.12 35.18 -14.28
N GLN A 566 -5.19 34.89 -12.97
CA GLN A 566 -4.11 35.02 -12.00
C GLN A 566 -3.63 33.64 -11.54
N PRO A 567 -2.54 33.09 -12.11
CA PRO A 567 -2.03 31.76 -11.73
C PRO A 567 -1.76 31.59 -10.23
N ILE A 568 -1.29 32.66 -9.57
CA ILE A 568 -1.02 32.67 -8.13
C ILE A 568 -2.30 32.49 -7.31
N ARG A 569 -3.43 33.02 -7.78
CA ARG A 569 -4.74 32.90 -7.10
C ARG A 569 -5.09 31.42 -6.92
N GLU A 570 -4.99 30.64 -7.98
CA GLU A 570 -5.25 29.20 -7.96
C GLU A 570 -4.15 28.41 -7.24
N GLY A 571 -2.88 28.81 -7.39
CA GLY A 571 -1.79 28.23 -6.61
C GLY A 571 -2.04 28.34 -5.10
N LEU A 572 -2.57 29.47 -4.63
CA LEU A 572 -2.92 29.64 -3.22
C LEU A 572 -4.08 28.73 -2.80
N VAL A 573 -5.09 28.52 -3.65
CA VAL A 573 -6.16 27.53 -3.40
C VAL A 573 -5.60 26.13 -3.19
N ALA A 574 -4.58 25.75 -3.96
CA ALA A 574 -3.94 24.44 -3.86
C ALA A 574 -3.27 24.17 -2.49
N LEU A 575 -2.95 25.22 -1.71
CA LEU A 575 -2.47 25.08 -0.32
C LEU A 575 -3.47 24.33 0.57
N LEU A 576 -4.77 24.48 0.29
CA LEU A 576 -5.84 23.85 1.07
C LEU A 576 -5.86 22.34 0.90
N GLY A 577 -5.31 21.82 -0.21
CA GLY A 577 -5.24 20.38 -0.49
C GLY A 577 -4.54 19.59 0.62
N PRO A 578 -3.22 19.76 0.82
CA PRO A 578 -2.48 19.04 1.86
C PRO A 578 -2.94 19.36 3.28
N PHE A 579 -3.48 20.55 3.51
CA PHE A 579 -4.05 20.93 4.80
C PHE A 579 -5.29 20.08 5.14
N ILE A 580 -6.30 20.04 4.25
CA ILE A 580 -7.52 19.26 4.48
C ILE A 580 -7.18 17.77 4.54
N ASP A 581 -6.32 17.31 3.63
CA ASP A 581 -5.94 15.91 3.49
C ASP A 581 -5.13 15.40 4.70
N THR A 582 -3.94 15.96 4.92
CA THR A 582 -2.97 15.40 5.87
C THR A 582 -3.12 16.01 7.27
N ILE A 583 -3.30 17.34 7.34
CA ILE A 583 -3.34 18.05 8.64
C ILE A 583 -4.70 17.88 9.34
N VAL A 584 -5.79 17.72 8.58
CA VAL A 584 -7.12 17.49 9.16
C VAL A 584 -7.49 16.00 9.11
N VAL A 585 -7.77 15.45 7.92
CA VAL A 585 -8.35 14.10 7.79
C VAL A 585 -7.39 13.03 8.32
N CYS A 586 -6.17 12.94 7.80
CA CYS A 586 -5.20 11.92 8.25
C CYS A 586 -4.82 12.06 9.72
N SER A 587 -4.77 13.29 10.23
CA SER A 587 -4.45 13.56 11.63
C SER A 587 -5.55 13.09 12.58
N MET A 588 -6.81 13.28 12.17
CA MET A 588 -7.96 12.74 12.89
C MET A 588 -8.00 11.21 12.83
N THR A 589 -7.72 10.60 11.68
CA THR A 589 -7.57 9.15 11.56
C THR A 589 -6.51 8.62 12.52
N ALA A 590 -5.30 9.20 12.48
CA ALA A 590 -4.19 8.78 13.32
C ALA A 590 -4.57 8.87 14.80
N MET A 591 -5.23 9.96 15.22
CA MET A 591 -5.67 10.12 16.60
C MET A 591 -6.66 9.04 17.04
N VAL A 592 -7.66 8.70 16.21
CA VAL A 592 -8.60 7.61 16.52
C VAL A 592 -7.87 6.27 16.65
N ILE A 593 -6.95 5.97 15.73
CA ILE A 593 -6.15 4.74 15.74
C ILE A 593 -5.28 4.66 17.01
N LEU A 594 -4.69 5.79 17.43
CA LEU A 594 -3.87 5.88 18.64
C LEU A 594 -4.70 5.75 19.93
N ILE A 595 -5.85 6.44 20.01
CA ILE A 595 -6.78 6.37 21.16
C ILE A 595 -7.29 4.94 21.36
N THR A 596 -7.76 4.31 20.29
CA THR A 596 -8.33 2.94 20.36
C THR A 596 -7.28 1.86 20.62
N ASN A 597 -6.00 2.24 20.58
CA ASN A 597 -4.82 1.37 20.57
C ASN A 597 -4.85 0.32 19.44
N ALA A 598 -5.56 0.60 18.35
CA ALA A 598 -5.71 -0.33 17.23
C ALA A 598 -4.38 -0.63 16.53
N TRP A 599 -3.46 0.34 16.52
CA TRP A 599 -2.14 0.19 15.90
C TRP A 599 -1.22 -0.83 16.59
N ASP A 600 -1.40 -1.06 17.90
CA ASP A 600 -0.59 -1.97 18.72
C ASP A 600 -1.37 -3.20 19.20
N ASN A 601 -2.65 -3.33 18.83
CA ASN A 601 -3.49 -4.44 19.25
C ASN A 601 -3.01 -5.77 18.63
N LYS A 602 -2.56 -6.70 19.49
CA LYS A 602 -1.96 -7.95 19.04
C LYS A 602 -2.93 -8.85 18.30
N ASP A 603 -4.10 -9.02 18.90
CA ASP A 603 -5.18 -9.88 18.43
C ASP A 603 -5.67 -9.42 17.05
N TRP A 604 -5.83 -8.11 16.86
CA TRP A 604 -6.37 -7.56 15.62
C TRP A 604 -5.38 -7.63 14.47
N VAL A 605 -4.12 -7.27 14.71
CA VAL A 605 -3.13 -7.12 13.63
C VAL A 605 -2.43 -8.44 13.27
N VAL A 606 -2.19 -9.33 14.25
CA VAL A 606 -1.49 -10.60 14.00
C VAL A 606 -2.47 -11.75 13.90
N ASP A 607 -3.33 -11.95 14.89
CA ASP A 607 -4.18 -13.15 14.93
C ASP A 607 -5.33 -13.08 13.92
N GLN A 608 -5.95 -11.90 13.80
CA GLN A 608 -6.99 -11.64 12.80
C GLN A 608 -6.44 -11.11 11.46
N GLY A 609 -5.18 -10.71 11.42
CA GLY A 609 -4.52 -10.20 10.20
C GLY A 609 -5.12 -8.90 9.65
N LEU A 610 -5.83 -8.11 10.47
CA LEU A 610 -6.45 -6.87 10.04
C LEU A 610 -5.40 -5.83 9.68
N LYS A 611 -5.49 -5.29 8.46
CA LYS A 611 -4.59 -4.26 7.94
C LYS A 611 -5.37 -3.15 7.25
N GLY A 612 -4.77 -1.97 7.19
CA GLY A 612 -5.30 -0.84 6.43
C GLY A 612 -6.72 -0.46 6.87
N ALA A 613 -7.64 -0.33 5.90
CA ALA A 613 -9.00 0.14 6.14
C ALA A 613 -9.83 -0.80 7.03
N ALA A 614 -9.56 -2.11 7.01
CA ALA A 614 -10.26 -3.07 7.86
C ALA A 614 -9.92 -2.84 9.35
N LEU A 615 -8.65 -2.57 9.67
CA LEU A 615 -8.24 -2.22 11.03
C LEU A 615 -8.84 -0.89 11.47
N THR A 616 -8.94 0.10 10.58
CA THR A 616 -9.65 1.34 10.89
C THR A 616 -11.12 1.08 11.19
N SER A 617 -11.80 0.25 10.40
CA SER A 617 -13.20 -0.12 10.66
C SER A 617 -13.40 -0.74 12.03
N GLN A 618 -12.52 -1.68 12.41
CA GLN A 618 -12.55 -2.31 13.72
C GLN A 618 -12.34 -1.30 14.86
N ALA A 619 -11.43 -0.33 14.67
CA ALA A 619 -11.18 0.73 15.63
C ALA A 619 -12.42 1.60 15.86
N PHE A 620 -13.13 2.00 14.79
CA PHE A 620 -14.36 2.79 14.90
C PHE A 620 -15.54 2.00 15.48
N GLU A 621 -15.66 0.71 15.13
CA GLU A 621 -16.75 -0.16 15.61
C GLU A 621 -16.68 -0.40 17.11
N LYS A 622 -15.46 -0.56 17.65
CA LYS A 622 -15.24 -0.69 19.10
C LYS A 622 -15.76 0.50 19.89
N GLU A 623 -15.65 1.70 19.32
CA GLU A 623 -16.12 2.94 19.95
C GLU A 623 -17.64 3.09 19.85
N VAL A 624 -18.16 2.88 18.64
CA VAL A 624 -19.60 2.95 18.36
C VAL A 624 -19.93 1.92 17.29
N TRP A 625 -20.75 0.94 17.66
CA TRP A 625 -21.07 -0.22 16.82
C TRP A 625 -21.57 0.11 15.40
N TRP A 626 -22.22 1.26 15.19
CA TRP A 626 -22.76 1.65 13.88
C TRP A 626 -21.81 2.54 13.06
N PHE A 627 -20.67 2.93 13.61
CA PHE A 627 -19.68 3.75 12.90
C PHE A 627 -19.01 3.00 11.75
N SER A 628 -18.84 1.67 11.85
CA SER A 628 -18.31 0.86 10.73
C SER A 628 -19.19 0.98 9.48
N TYR A 629 -20.52 1.02 9.61
CA TYR A 629 -21.41 1.24 8.46
C TYR A 629 -21.21 2.59 7.79
N ILE A 630 -21.06 3.68 8.57
CA ILE A 630 -20.77 5.01 8.00
C ILE A 630 -19.40 5.01 7.33
N LEU A 631 -18.41 4.36 7.96
CA LEU A 631 -17.06 4.28 7.42
C LEU A 631 -17.04 3.52 6.10
N SER A 632 -17.72 2.38 5.97
CA SER A 632 -17.80 1.63 4.72
C SER A 632 -18.43 2.45 3.59
N ILE A 633 -19.50 3.22 3.88
CA ILE A 633 -20.08 4.15 2.91
C ILE A 633 -19.06 5.24 2.55
N SER A 634 -18.34 5.77 3.53
CA SER A 634 -17.32 6.80 3.31
C SER A 634 -16.17 6.27 2.46
N ILE A 635 -15.70 5.04 2.71
CA ILE A 635 -14.67 4.34 1.92
C ILE A 635 -15.10 4.23 0.45
N LEU A 636 -16.35 3.82 0.20
CA LEU A 636 -16.88 3.71 -1.16
C LEU A 636 -16.95 5.08 -1.84
N LEU A 637 -17.36 6.13 -1.13
CA LEU A 637 -17.38 7.50 -1.66
C LEU A 637 -15.96 8.04 -1.93
N PHE A 638 -15.02 7.78 -1.02
CA PHE A 638 -13.61 8.14 -1.18
C PHE A 638 -13.04 7.54 -2.45
N ALA A 639 -13.09 6.21 -2.56
CA ALA A 639 -12.59 5.49 -3.72
C ALA A 639 -13.28 5.90 -5.02
N TYR A 640 -14.62 6.03 -5.03
CA TYR A 640 -15.36 6.50 -6.20
C TYR A 640 -14.89 7.89 -6.66
N SER A 641 -14.72 8.81 -5.70
CA SER A 641 -14.27 10.17 -5.98
C SER A 641 -12.82 10.21 -6.52
N THR A 642 -11.96 9.32 -6.02
CA THR A 642 -10.58 9.16 -6.49
C THR A 642 -10.53 8.65 -7.93
N ILE A 643 -11.31 7.61 -8.25
CA ILE A 643 -11.37 7.02 -9.59
C ILE A 643 -11.81 8.04 -10.64
N ILE A 644 -12.87 8.82 -10.36
CA ILE A 644 -13.35 9.80 -11.35
C ILE A 644 -12.33 10.94 -11.57
N SER A 645 -11.60 11.36 -10.53
CA SER A 645 -10.58 12.41 -10.66
C SER A 645 -9.31 11.93 -11.34
N TRP A 646 -8.78 10.77 -10.95
CA TRP A 646 -7.58 10.20 -11.55
C TRP A 646 -7.78 9.83 -13.02
N SER A 647 -9.02 9.52 -13.42
CA SER A 647 -9.40 9.40 -14.83
C SER A 647 -9.06 10.65 -15.61
N TYR A 648 -9.37 11.84 -15.08
CA TYR A 648 -9.04 13.10 -15.75
C TYR A 648 -7.52 13.33 -15.83
N TYR A 649 -6.77 12.96 -14.78
CA TYR A 649 -5.33 13.18 -14.74
C TYR A 649 -4.62 12.37 -15.83
N GLY A 650 -4.93 11.07 -15.88
CA GLY A 650 -4.41 10.19 -16.92
C GLY A 650 -4.93 10.57 -18.31
N GLU A 651 -6.19 11.03 -18.45
CA GLU A 651 -6.75 11.49 -19.72
C GLU A 651 -5.96 12.67 -20.30
N ARG A 652 -5.63 13.68 -19.48
CA ARG A 652 -4.85 14.85 -19.94
C ARG A 652 -3.43 14.45 -20.34
N CYS A 653 -2.80 13.52 -19.61
CA CYS A 653 -1.50 12.97 -19.99
C CYS A 653 -1.57 12.12 -21.27
N TRP A 654 -2.64 11.34 -21.44
CA TRP A 654 -2.91 10.55 -22.65
C TRP A 654 -3.10 11.44 -23.87
N GLU A 655 -3.93 12.48 -23.75
CA GLU A 655 -4.15 13.48 -24.79
C GLU A 655 -2.84 14.13 -25.23
N ARG A 656 -1.94 14.43 -24.29
CA ARG A 656 -0.63 15.02 -24.61
C ARG A 656 0.24 14.11 -25.48
N LEU A 657 0.14 12.79 -25.33
CA LEU A 657 0.95 11.81 -26.06
C LEU A 657 0.30 11.36 -27.38
N PHE A 658 -1.01 11.18 -27.39
CA PHE A 658 -1.76 10.55 -28.49
C PHE A 658 -2.77 11.48 -29.18
N GLY A 659 -2.97 12.69 -28.65
CA GLY A 659 -3.89 13.70 -29.20
C GLY A 659 -5.34 13.55 -28.71
N ALA A 660 -6.10 14.64 -28.86
CA ALA A 660 -7.48 14.79 -28.36
C ALA A 660 -8.45 13.72 -28.87
N GLY A 661 -8.32 13.32 -30.13
CA GLY A 661 -9.22 12.34 -30.77
C GLY A 661 -9.14 10.93 -30.18
N SER A 662 -8.11 10.61 -29.39
CA SER A 662 -7.93 9.30 -28.76
C SER A 662 -8.40 9.22 -27.31
N THR A 663 -8.90 10.32 -26.73
CA THR A 663 -9.32 10.40 -25.32
C THR A 663 -10.45 9.43 -24.97
N MET A 664 -11.35 9.13 -25.91
CA MET A 664 -12.43 8.16 -25.69
C MET A 664 -11.88 6.73 -25.51
N VAL A 665 -10.79 6.38 -26.21
CA VAL A 665 -10.13 5.07 -26.04
C VAL A 665 -9.61 4.94 -24.62
N TYR A 666 -8.96 5.98 -24.10
CA TYR A 666 -8.48 6.00 -22.73
C TYR A 666 -9.62 5.80 -21.72
N LYS A 667 -10.76 6.50 -21.88
CA LYS A 667 -11.92 6.36 -20.97
C LYS A 667 -12.51 4.95 -20.97
N VAL A 668 -12.64 4.32 -22.15
CA VAL A 668 -13.15 2.95 -22.25
C VAL A 668 -12.21 1.96 -21.57
N LEU A 669 -10.89 2.09 -21.80
CA LEU A 669 -9.90 1.28 -21.10
C LEU A 669 -9.99 1.51 -19.59
N TYR A 670 -10.08 2.76 -19.15
CA TYR A 670 -10.15 3.13 -17.74
C TYR A 670 -11.33 2.48 -17.03
N VAL A 671 -12.52 2.51 -17.64
CA VAL A 671 -13.73 1.85 -17.11
C VAL A 671 -13.54 0.33 -17.05
N GLY A 672 -12.90 -0.28 -18.05
CA GLY A 672 -12.57 -1.71 -18.01
C GLY A 672 -11.67 -2.08 -16.83
N PHE A 673 -10.67 -1.25 -16.53
CA PHE A 673 -9.79 -1.44 -15.38
C PHE A 673 -10.49 -1.27 -14.02
N VAL A 674 -11.59 -0.50 -13.94
CA VAL A 674 -12.42 -0.45 -12.72
C VAL A 674 -13.01 -1.83 -12.42
N PHE A 675 -13.55 -2.50 -13.43
CA PHE A 675 -14.08 -3.85 -13.28
C PHE A 675 -12.99 -4.87 -12.93
N ILE A 676 -11.86 -4.85 -13.65
CA ILE A 676 -10.72 -5.75 -13.39
C ILE A 676 -10.21 -5.55 -11.95
N GLY A 677 -10.08 -4.30 -11.52
CA GLY A 677 -9.67 -3.92 -10.16
C GLY A 677 -10.53 -4.55 -9.08
N ALA A 678 -11.86 -4.52 -9.23
CA ALA A 678 -12.79 -5.07 -8.25
C ALA A 678 -12.64 -6.59 -8.05
N VAL A 679 -12.19 -7.32 -9.08
CA VAL A 679 -12.20 -8.80 -9.11
C VAL A 679 -10.80 -9.40 -8.89
N ALA A 680 -9.74 -8.74 -9.34
CA ALA A 680 -8.38 -9.29 -9.32
C ALA A 680 -7.71 -9.19 -7.93
N ASN A 681 -6.76 -10.09 -7.63
CA ASN A 681 -5.89 -9.98 -6.46
C ASN A 681 -4.59 -9.31 -6.89
N LEU A 682 -4.38 -8.05 -6.49
CA LEU A 682 -3.51 -7.12 -7.22
C LEU A 682 -2.28 -6.63 -6.45
N GLY A 683 -1.77 -7.39 -5.47
CA GLY A 683 -0.60 -6.97 -4.67
C GLY A 683 0.52 -6.31 -5.48
N ALA A 684 1.05 -7.00 -6.50
CA ALA A 684 2.14 -6.47 -7.33
C ALA A 684 1.75 -5.28 -8.23
N VAL A 685 0.48 -5.17 -8.65
CA VAL A 685 -0.01 -4.04 -9.46
C VAL A 685 -0.13 -2.78 -8.62
N ILE A 686 -0.50 -2.93 -7.34
CA ILE A 686 -0.57 -1.83 -6.38
C ILE A 686 0.84 -1.30 -6.13
N ASP A 687 1.80 -2.18 -5.82
CA ASP A 687 3.20 -1.79 -5.60
C ASP A 687 3.80 -1.12 -6.84
N PHE A 688 3.55 -1.68 -8.03
CA PHE A 688 3.98 -1.06 -9.29
C PHE A 688 3.42 0.35 -9.45
N SER A 689 2.12 0.53 -9.18
CA SER A 689 1.49 1.82 -9.36
C SER A 689 1.97 2.87 -8.37
N ASP A 690 2.21 2.48 -7.12
CA ASP A 690 2.75 3.34 -6.09
C ASP A 690 4.15 3.84 -6.50
N MET A 691 4.96 2.95 -7.08
CA MET A 691 6.25 3.33 -7.66
C MET A 691 6.10 4.31 -8.83
N MET A 692 5.12 4.13 -9.72
CA MET A 692 4.89 5.06 -10.84
C MET A 692 4.46 6.44 -10.35
N LEU A 693 3.55 6.51 -9.37
CA LEU A 693 3.10 7.74 -8.76
C LEU A 693 4.28 8.52 -8.16
N LEU A 694 5.07 7.88 -7.30
CA LEU A 694 6.22 8.54 -6.69
C LEU A 694 7.26 8.94 -7.75
N SER A 695 7.49 8.10 -8.77
CA SER A 695 8.48 8.38 -9.81
C SER A 695 8.18 9.66 -10.61
N MET A 696 6.92 10.09 -10.69
CA MET A 696 6.53 11.37 -11.30
C MET A 696 7.14 12.58 -10.57
N ALA A 697 7.38 12.46 -9.26
CA ALA A 697 7.97 13.52 -8.45
C ALA A 697 9.36 13.93 -8.93
N PHE A 698 10.13 13.00 -9.49
CA PHE A 698 11.48 13.30 -9.96
C PHE A 698 11.49 14.38 -11.06
N PRO A 699 10.93 14.15 -12.27
CA PRO A 699 10.90 15.18 -13.29
C PRO A 699 10.12 16.42 -12.85
N ASN A 700 9.08 16.25 -12.02
CA ASN A 700 8.27 17.35 -11.54
C ASN A 700 9.05 18.33 -10.67
N ILE A 701 9.61 17.87 -9.54
CA ILE A 701 10.34 18.71 -8.59
C ILE A 701 11.52 19.42 -9.27
N VAL A 702 12.27 18.74 -10.14
CA VAL A 702 13.35 19.40 -10.92
C VAL A 702 12.78 20.58 -11.70
N GLY A 703 11.67 20.38 -12.42
CA GLY A 703 11.05 21.44 -13.18
C GLY A 703 10.52 22.58 -12.33
N VAL A 704 9.85 22.28 -11.23
CA VAL A 704 9.32 23.31 -10.32
C VAL A 704 10.46 24.11 -9.68
N ILE A 705 11.58 23.49 -9.31
CA ILE A 705 12.76 24.21 -8.80
C ILE A 705 13.31 25.17 -9.85
N LEU A 706 13.53 24.71 -11.09
CA LEU A 706 14.08 25.54 -12.16
C LEU A 706 13.15 26.69 -12.56
N LEU A 707 11.84 26.51 -12.46
CA LEU A 707 10.82 27.51 -12.79
C LEU A 707 10.39 28.36 -11.59
N SER A 708 10.83 28.03 -10.38
CA SER A 708 10.49 28.74 -9.13
C SER A 708 10.82 30.25 -9.14
N PRO A 709 11.88 30.75 -9.81
CA PRO A 709 12.13 32.20 -9.87
C PRO A 709 11.00 32.97 -10.56
N LYS A 710 10.36 32.35 -11.56
CA LYS A 710 9.22 32.96 -12.27
C LYS A 710 8.01 33.00 -11.34
N VAL A 711 7.68 31.89 -10.67
CA VAL A 711 6.61 31.81 -9.67
C VAL A 711 6.78 32.88 -8.58
N ARG A 712 8.00 33.05 -8.06
CA ARG A 712 8.29 34.04 -7.01
C ARG A 712 8.07 35.48 -7.46
N ARG A 713 8.42 35.82 -8.71
CA ARG A 713 8.15 37.16 -9.28
C ARG A 713 6.65 37.42 -9.38
N HIS A 714 5.90 36.48 -9.93
CA HIS A 714 4.43 36.59 -10.03
C HIS A 714 3.76 36.63 -8.65
N LEU A 715 4.26 35.86 -7.68
CA LEU A 715 3.77 35.89 -6.30
C LEU A 715 3.93 37.28 -5.67
N PHE A 716 5.10 37.90 -5.83
CA PHE A 716 5.35 39.23 -5.30
C PHE A 716 4.44 40.28 -5.93
N GLU A 717 4.28 40.24 -7.26
CA GLU A 717 3.39 41.15 -7.99
C GLU A 717 1.93 40.97 -7.59
N TYR A 718 1.46 39.72 -7.55
CA TYR A 718 0.11 39.37 -7.13
C TYR A 718 -0.17 39.85 -5.70
N TRP A 719 0.74 39.57 -4.76
CA TRP A 719 0.57 39.93 -3.37
C TRP A 719 0.58 41.44 -3.14
N ARG A 720 1.38 42.18 -3.92
CA ARG A 720 1.35 43.65 -3.93
C ARG A 720 -0.01 44.18 -4.35
N LYS A 721 -0.56 43.69 -5.47
CA LYS A 721 -1.89 44.07 -5.98
C LYS A 721 -3.01 43.73 -5.01
N TYR A 722 -2.92 42.55 -4.39
CA TYR A 722 -3.87 42.12 -3.36
C TYR A 722 -3.89 43.06 -2.16
N LYS A 723 -2.71 43.41 -1.62
CA LYS A 723 -2.60 44.36 -0.50
C LYS A 723 -3.06 45.78 -0.85
N ALA A 724 -2.91 46.17 -2.12
CA ALA A 724 -3.39 47.45 -2.63
C ALA A 724 -4.92 47.47 -2.88
N GLY A 725 -5.61 46.32 -2.78
CA GLY A 725 -7.04 46.22 -3.03
C GLY A 725 -7.41 46.32 -4.53
N GLU A 726 -6.47 46.04 -5.43
CA GLU A 726 -6.67 46.16 -6.88
C GLU A 726 -7.57 45.06 -7.47
N PHE A 727 -7.73 43.93 -6.77
CA PHE A 727 -8.57 42.84 -7.23
C PHE A 727 -10.05 43.09 -6.90
N LYS A 728 -10.89 43.06 -7.93
CA LYS A 728 -12.35 43.12 -7.78
C LYS A 728 -12.85 41.86 -7.06
N LYS A 729 -13.71 42.05 -6.06
CA LYS A 729 -14.51 40.97 -5.45
C LYS A 729 -15.86 40.88 -6.16
N PHE A 730 -16.29 39.66 -6.49
CA PHE A 730 -17.52 39.38 -7.23
C PHE A 730 -18.68 38.88 -6.35
N LYS A 731 -18.38 38.46 -5.11
CA LYS A 731 -19.33 38.00 -4.11
C LYS A 731 -19.20 38.79 -2.81
#